data_AF-A0A9P4SK71-F1
#
_entry.id   AF-A0A9P4SK71-F1
#
_cell.length_a   1.000
_cell.length_b   1.000
_cell.length_c   1.000
_cell.angle_alpha   90.00
_cell.angle_beta   90.00
_cell.angle_gamma   90.00
#
_symmetry.space_group_name_H-M   'P 1'
#
loop_
_entity.id
_entity.type
_entity.pdbx_description
1 polymer ?
#
loop_
_entity_poly.entity_id
_entity_poly.type
_entity_poly.pdbx_seq_one_letter_code
_entity_poly.pdbx_strand_id
1 'polypeptide(L)'
;QDIVHAGLTAEYHDLEARGKPGTLFGGMDTVVTAPFLGGNPETQAPSHQRALSNTTTPSRIEAQREAEKTGEILAVPEIPAVDISNFGGGALDSHQALNPTESGAQGDAKKSYYFPPDPDMPSWRPMSMNWWYITILICIAFGLAGLQEYICQISMRKANENQGLIEFKDPKEIPTIQYFTWKYAPTMILVSYGILWQISDFEVKRLEPYYQLSKKTGATAEESLNMDYLTFFSYLTPIKAIRYQQWAVTLSSLSTLIAGSLVPVLQSASVEMYPKKSERVEGRMKYVRIDPPWSRTVTAALCFVGICGIILLFQLRRKSGLLSDPKGIAGIAAMATRSHILSDFNGLDTANHNKIHKQLKNRRYILHKSSLWQGEYIKHTAADHKSDQKRPENPHPLMLRLKAGVPYIIFLLVFAGFIPICMFVEGANIITEKLPWFLTAVATIIKLIWSTLDCDVRMIEPFYILSRRHASPRTLTLDYTGTVPGWLPIKAAINRHYLVALVGLGAVLTEVLTVCVSSFSVDGKKFISGKGDELDDDESQGDSRDNSGETFKSFWVSFGLALGILLYLFLIACLVYLKRRHKFLPRQPGTIASVLAFIHQSKMLVDFVNTETFNSKQMTQYLERLPKTYALGWFSGRDGEDHCGVDEEEILAEYQHGVDWTKSRLLGGHIGTWEHY
;
A
#
# COMPACT_ATOMS: atom_id res chain seq x y z
N GLN A 1 -41.05 -23.25 -6.60
CA GLN A 1 -39.81 -22.52 -6.91
C GLN A 1 -38.60 -23.23 -6.31
N ASP A 2 -38.70 -23.77 -5.09
CA ASP A 2 -37.60 -24.49 -4.42
C ASP A 2 -37.08 -25.75 -5.14
N ILE A 3 -37.93 -26.47 -5.86
CA ILE A 3 -37.52 -27.68 -6.61
C ILE A 3 -36.72 -27.31 -7.87
N VAL A 4 -37.06 -26.19 -8.51
CA VAL A 4 -36.31 -25.66 -9.68
C VAL A 4 -34.98 -25.09 -9.21
N HIS A 5 -34.97 -24.44 -8.05
CA HIS A 5 -33.75 -23.91 -7.45
C HIS A 5 -32.81 -25.04 -7.01
N ALA A 6 -33.32 -26.08 -6.35
CA ALA A 6 -32.54 -27.25 -5.96
C ALA A 6 -32.02 -28.05 -7.18
N GLY A 7 -32.81 -28.15 -8.25
CA GLY A 7 -32.39 -28.76 -9.52
C GLY A 7 -31.26 -27.98 -10.21
N LEU A 8 -31.36 -26.64 -10.24
CA LEU A 8 -30.30 -25.77 -10.75
C LEU A 8 -29.03 -25.86 -9.89
N THR A 9 -29.16 -25.91 -8.56
CA THR A 9 -28.03 -26.07 -7.64
C THR A 9 -27.37 -27.45 -7.78
N ALA A 10 -28.14 -28.51 -8.00
CA ALA A 10 -27.63 -29.86 -8.25
C ALA A 10 -26.93 -29.97 -9.62
N GLU A 11 -27.48 -29.36 -10.67
CA GLU A 11 -26.84 -29.26 -11.98
C GLU A 11 -25.56 -28.40 -11.90
N TYR A 12 -25.55 -27.37 -11.06
CA TYR A 12 -24.35 -26.57 -10.75
C TYR A 12 -23.25 -27.37 -10.07
N HIS A 13 -23.59 -28.14 -9.03
CA HIS A 13 -22.65 -29.02 -8.34
C HIS A 13 -22.15 -30.16 -9.23
N ASP A 14 -23.01 -30.70 -10.12
CA ASP A 14 -22.60 -31.68 -11.12
C ASP A 14 -21.68 -31.06 -12.19
N LEU A 15 -21.83 -29.77 -12.51
CA LEU A 15 -20.91 -29.02 -13.38
C LEU A 15 -19.57 -28.68 -12.69
N GLU A 16 -19.56 -28.35 -11.40
CA GLU A 16 -18.33 -28.19 -10.58
C GLU A 16 -17.60 -29.52 -10.38
N ALA A 17 -18.33 -30.63 -10.20
CA ALA A 17 -17.75 -31.96 -10.01
C ALA A 17 -17.21 -32.59 -11.30
N ARG A 18 -17.68 -32.15 -12.48
CA ARG A 18 -17.34 -32.77 -13.77
C ARG A 18 -16.14 -32.19 -14.51
N GLY A 19 -15.40 -31.23 -13.94
CA GLY A 19 -14.13 -30.75 -14.54
C GLY A 19 -14.26 -30.46 -16.04
N LYS A 20 -15.31 -29.71 -16.43
CA LYS A 20 -15.54 -29.34 -17.82
C LYS A 20 -14.80 -28.04 -18.14
N PRO A 21 -14.18 -27.91 -19.32
CA PRO A 21 -13.54 -26.67 -19.73
C PRO A 21 -14.56 -25.53 -19.74
N GLY A 22 -14.31 -24.49 -18.94
CA GLY A 22 -15.22 -23.34 -18.78
C GLY A 22 -15.99 -23.29 -17.45
N THR A 23 -15.67 -24.14 -16.48
CA THR A 23 -16.21 -24.10 -15.11
C THR A 23 -15.20 -23.53 -14.11
N LEU A 24 -15.66 -23.16 -12.90
CA LEU A 24 -14.78 -22.80 -11.78
C LEU A 24 -13.80 -23.95 -11.51
N PHE A 25 -12.55 -23.62 -11.20
CA PHE A 25 -11.45 -24.57 -11.11
C PHE A 25 -11.07 -25.26 -12.42
N GLY A 26 -11.52 -24.79 -13.59
CA GLY A 26 -11.18 -25.38 -14.90
C GLY A 26 -9.69 -25.37 -15.28
N GLY A 27 -8.80 -24.87 -14.42
CA GLY A 27 -7.35 -25.15 -14.53
C GLY A 27 -6.96 -26.53 -14.00
N MET A 28 -7.78 -27.16 -13.15
CA MET A 28 -7.51 -28.48 -12.54
C MET A 28 -7.44 -29.61 -13.56
N ASP A 29 -8.10 -29.46 -14.71
CA ASP A 29 -8.03 -30.43 -15.81
C ASP A 29 -6.59 -30.62 -16.32
N THR A 30 -5.70 -29.66 -16.07
CA THR A 30 -4.27 -29.71 -16.45
C THR A 30 -3.35 -30.31 -15.38
N VAL A 31 -3.91 -30.71 -14.23
CA VAL A 31 -3.15 -31.27 -13.12
C VAL A 31 -3.10 -32.80 -13.22
N VAL A 32 -1.90 -33.33 -13.30
CA VAL A 32 -1.63 -34.77 -13.26
C VAL A 32 -1.25 -35.17 -11.85
N THR A 33 -1.94 -36.16 -11.30
CA THR A 33 -1.59 -36.72 -9.99
C THR A 33 -0.44 -37.70 -10.17
N ALA A 34 0.69 -37.45 -9.49
CA ALA A 34 1.81 -38.38 -9.52
C ALA A 34 1.39 -39.72 -8.87
N PRO A 35 1.71 -40.88 -9.47
CA PRO A 35 1.72 -42.12 -8.71
C PRO A 35 2.74 -41.97 -7.57
N PHE A 36 2.45 -42.58 -6.42
CA PHE A 36 3.28 -42.47 -5.22
C PHE A 36 4.77 -42.65 -5.56
N LEU A 37 5.58 -41.60 -5.33
CA LEU A 37 7.04 -41.66 -5.36
C LEU A 37 7.55 -42.39 -4.10
N GLY A 38 7.11 -43.63 -3.91
CA GLY A 38 7.69 -44.59 -2.98
C GLY A 38 8.60 -45.49 -3.79
N GLY A 39 9.91 -45.39 -3.59
CA GLY A 39 10.86 -46.27 -4.24
C GLY A 39 10.52 -47.75 -4.01
N ASN A 40 10.72 -48.57 -5.05
CA ASN A 40 10.64 -50.04 -4.94
C ASN A 40 11.42 -50.51 -3.71
N PRO A 41 10.82 -51.29 -2.79
CA PRO A 41 11.53 -51.90 -1.68
C PRO A 41 12.20 -53.20 -2.15
N GLU A 42 13.05 -53.12 -3.16
CA GLU A 42 13.88 -54.25 -3.58
C GLU A 42 15.29 -53.75 -3.89
N THR A 43 16.06 -53.39 -2.85
CA THR A 43 17.40 -53.96 -2.59
C THR A 43 18.06 -53.31 -1.36
N GLN A 44 18.58 -54.17 -0.48
CA GLN A 44 19.59 -53.95 0.57
C GLN A 44 19.14 -53.43 1.95
N ALA A 45 19.12 -54.37 2.91
CA ALA A 45 19.29 -54.14 4.35
C ALA A 45 20.79 -54.26 4.74
N PRO A 46 21.21 -54.03 6.00
CA PRO A 46 20.85 -52.95 6.92
C PRO A 46 22.11 -52.19 7.43
N SER A 47 21.98 -50.93 7.81
CA SER A 47 22.87 -50.38 8.85
C SER A 47 22.14 -49.29 9.65
N HIS A 48 22.05 -49.51 10.95
CA HIS A 48 21.50 -48.56 11.91
C HIS A 48 22.45 -47.36 12.04
N GLN A 49 22.07 -46.23 11.47
CA GLN A 49 22.56 -44.93 11.91
C GLN A 49 21.39 -44.04 12.32
N ARG A 50 21.54 -43.47 13.51
CA ARG A 50 20.63 -42.52 14.15
C ARG A 50 20.59 -41.24 13.29
N ALA A 51 19.61 -41.13 12.40
CA ALA A 51 19.36 -39.91 11.65
C ALA A 51 18.66 -38.89 12.56
N LEU A 52 19.28 -37.72 12.73
CA LEU A 52 18.66 -36.56 13.34
C LEU A 52 17.40 -36.17 12.56
N SER A 53 16.43 -35.60 13.28
CA SER A 53 15.07 -35.20 12.92
C SER A 53 14.95 -34.08 11.86
N ASN A 54 15.78 -34.13 10.82
CA ASN A 54 15.52 -33.49 9.55
C ASN A 54 15.40 -34.63 8.53
N THR A 55 14.26 -35.32 8.50
CA THR A 55 13.86 -36.06 7.31
C THR A 55 13.66 -35.03 6.22
N THR A 56 14.77 -34.70 5.56
CA THR A 56 14.86 -34.16 4.23
C THR A 56 13.79 -34.82 3.38
N THR A 57 13.09 -33.98 2.64
CA THR A 57 12.14 -34.24 1.58
C THR A 57 12.93 -34.68 0.33
N PRO A 58 13.25 -35.97 0.10
CA PRO A 58 13.76 -36.39 -1.21
C PRO A 58 12.71 -36.16 -2.32
N SER A 59 11.42 -36.00 -1.97
CA SER A 59 10.34 -35.84 -2.94
C SER A 59 10.19 -34.46 -3.57
N ARG A 60 10.64 -33.35 -2.97
CA ARG A 60 10.35 -32.00 -3.51
C ARG A 60 11.15 -31.68 -4.77
N ILE A 61 12.47 -31.86 -4.70
CA ILE A 61 13.35 -31.57 -5.84
C ILE A 61 13.06 -32.56 -6.97
N GLU A 62 12.73 -33.79 -6.62
CA GLU A 62 12.34 -34.84 -7.56
C GLU A 62 10.99 -34.52 -8.22
N ALA A 63 9.95 -34.21 -7.45
CA ALA A 63 8.64 -33.81 -7.99
C ALA A 63 8.71 -32.53 -8.84
N GLN A 64 9.51 -31.54 -8.42
CA GLN A 64 9.74 -30.34 -9.23
C GLN A 64 10.47 -30.66 -10.54
N ARG A 65 11.47 -31.55 -10.51
CA ARG A 65 12.15 -32.03 -11.73
C ARG A 65 11.23 -32.85 -12.63
N GLU A 66 10.31 -33.61 -12.05
CA GLU A 66 9.32 -34.39 -12.81
C GLU A 66 8.28 -33.48 -13.47
N ALA A 67 7.77 -32.46 -12.76
CA ALA A 67 6.95 -31.41 -13.36
C ALA A 67 7.70 -30.70 -14.50
N GLU A 68 8.99 -30.39 -14.31
CA GLU A 68 9.84 -29.80 -15.36
C GLU A 68 10.04 -30.70 -16.58
N LYS A 69 10.14 -32.02 -16.39
CA LYS A 69 10.30 -33.00 -17.49
C LYS A 69 9.01 -33.24 -18.26
N THR A 70 7.89 -33.34 -17.54
CA THR A 70 6.57 -33.65 -18.12
C THR A 70 5.93 -32.42 -18.74
N GLY A 71 6.23 -31.22 -18.22
CA GLY A 71 5.58 -29.98 -18.65
C GLY A 71 4.15 -29.83 -18.12
N GLU A 72 3.73 -30.70 -17.19
CA GLU A 72 2.39 -30.73 -16.59
C GLU A 72 2.46 -30.37 -15.10
N ILE A 73 1.35 -29.91 -14.54
CA ILE A 73 1.27 -29.57 -13.11
C ILE A 73 1.15 -30.88 -12.32
N LEU A 74 2.12 -31.15 -11.45
CA LEU A 74 2.18 -32.40 -10.71
C LEU A 74 1.58 -32.23 -9.31
N ALA A 75 0.49 -32.94 -9.01
CA ALA A 75 -0.05 -33.04 -7.66
C ALA A 75 0.54 -34.26 -6.95
N VAL A 76 1.28 -34.03 -5.87
CA VAL A 76 1.88 -35.08 -5.05
C VAL A 76 1.11 -35.18 -3.73
N PRO A 77 0.46 -36.32 -3.43
CA PRO A 77 -0.19 -36.51 -2.14
C PRO A 77 0.87 -36.59 -1.03
N GLU A 78 0.72 -35.80 0.03
CA GLU A 78 1.60 -35.94 1.20
C GLU A 78 1.21 -37.18 2.00
N ILE A 79 2.17 -38.07 2.24
CA ILE A 79 2.01 -39.17 3.18
C ILE A 79 1.93 -38.55 4.58
N PRO A 80 0.88 -38.79 5.37
CA PRO A 80 0.89 -38.38 6.77
C PRO A 80 2.02 -39.16 7.44
N ALA A 81 3.16 -38.51 7.69
CA ALA A 81 4.23 -39.17 8.45
C ALA A 81 3.65 -39.56 9.81
N VAL A 82 3.52 -40.88 10.00
CA VAL A 82 3.07 -41.50 11.24
C VAL A 82 4.02 -41.04 12.33
N ASP A 83 3.51 -40.30 13.31
CA ASP A 83 4.30 -39.85 14.44
C ASP A 83 4.55 -41.05 15.37
N ILE A 84 5.67 -41.75 15.11
CA ILE A 84 6.10 -42.92 15.87
C ILE A 84 6.48 -42.58 17.32
N SER A 85 6.51 -41.29 17.71
CA SER A 85 6.79 -40.88 19.08
C SER A 85 5.62 -41.13 20.04
N ASN A 86 4.42 -41.39 19.54
CA ASN A 86 3.21 -41.66 20.32
C ASN A 86 2.85 -43.16 20.40
N PHE A 87 3.82 -44.05 20.15
CA PHE A 87 3.64 -45.51 20.19
C PHE A 87 3.59 -46.04 21.65
N GLY A 88 2.60 -45.57 22.41
CA GLY A 88 2.27 -46.04 23.75
C GLY A 88 0.88 -46.68 23.76
N GLY A 89 0.85 -48.00 23.57
CA GLY A 89 -0.23 -48.93 23.90
C GLY A 89 -1.67 -48.42 23.87
N GLY A 90 -2.31 -48.45 22.70
CA GLY A 90 -3.76 -48.29 22.53
C GLY A 90 -4.17 -48.93 21.21
N ALA A 91 -5.24 -49.72 21.23
CA ALA A 91 -5.62 -50.69 20.20
C ALA A 91 -5.67 -50.17 18.75
N LEU A 92 -5.24 -51.06 17.86
CA LEU A 92 -5.27 -51.01 16.41
C LEU A 92 -6.66 -50.63 15.85
N ASP A 93 -6.76 -49.51 15.13
CA ASP A 93 -7.74 -49.33 14.04
C ASP A 93 -6.98 -49.39 12.71
N SER A 94 -6.53 -50.59 12.36
CA SER A 94 -5.78 -50.89 11.13
C SER A 94 -6.64 -51.00 9.86
N HIS A 95 -7.88 -50.51 9.88
CA HIS A 95 -8.78 -50.58 8.73
C HIS A 95 -8.79 -49.33 7.84
N GLN A 96 -8.13 -48.24 8.23
CA GLN A 96 -8.15 -46.99 7.47
C GLN A 96 -7.04 -46.85 6.40
N ALA A 97 -6.12 -47.82 6.31
CA ALA A 97 -4.95 -47.72 5.42
C ALA A 97 -5.10 -48.43 4.06
N LEU A 98 -6.18 -49.19 3.83
CA LEU A 98 -6.22 -50.15 2.71
C LEU A 98 -7.34 -49.95 1.67
N ASN A 99 -8.30 -49.04 1.86
CA ASN A 99 -9.33 -48.74 0.84
C ASN A 99 -9.48 -47.23 0.61
N PRO A 100 -9.03 -46.68 -0.54
CA PRO A 100 -9.20 -45.26 -0.86
C PRO A 100 -10.55 -44.93 -1.54
N THR A 101 -11.44 -45.90 -1.76
CA THR A 101 -12.62 -45.71 -2.62
C THR A 101 -13.92 -45.29 -1.91
N GLU A 102 -13.96 -45.21 -0.58
CA GLU A 102 -15.18 -44.82 0.14
C GLU A 102 -14.87 -43.86 1.30
N SER A 103 -14.57 -42.60 0.98
CA SER A 103 -14.77 -41.50 1.92
C SER A 103 -15.18 -40.24 1.14
N GLY A 104 -16.49 -40.07 1.00
CA GLY A 104 -17.07 -38.86 0.43
C GLY A 104 -16.66 -37.62 1.25
N ALA A 105 -16.26 -36.57 0.55
CA ALA A 105 -16.16 -35.18 1.01
C ALA A 105 -15.13 -34.81 2.09
N GLN A 106 -14.34 -35.72 2.66
CA GLN A 106 -13.38 -35.39 3.74
C GLN A 106 -11.95 -35.93 3.54
N GLY A 107 -11.60 -36.32 2.31
CA GLY A 107 -10.39 -37.05 1.95
C GLY A 107 -9.44 -36.36 0.96
N ASP A 108 -9.41 -35.02 0.88
CA ASP A 108 -8.28 -34.31 0.25
C ASP A 108 -7.07 -34.40 1.18
N ALA A 109 -6.41 -35.58 1.20
CA ALA A 109 -5.08 -35.73 1.75
C ALA A 109 -4.18 -34.65 1.13
N LYS A 110 -3.77 -33.67 1.95
CA LYS A 110 -3.07 -32.42 1.57
C LYS A 110 -2.08 -32.65 0.42
N LYS A 111 -2.51 -32.35 -0.81
CA LYS A 111 -1.70 -32.48 -2.02
C LYS A 111 -0.81 -31.25 -2.14
N SER A 112 0.47 -31.46 -2.40
CA SER A 112 1.41 -30.40 -2.74
C SER A 112 1.54 -30.34 -4.26
N TYR A 113 1.36 -29.14 -4.82
CA TYR A 113 1.37 -28.93 -6.28
C TYR A 113 2.70 -28.34 -6.74
N TYR A 114 3.29 -28.96 -7.76
CA TYR A 114 4.53 -28.54 -8.39
C TYR A 114 4.27 -28.11 -9.83
N PHE A 115 4.86 -26.98 -10.22
CA PHE A 115 4.55 -26.32 -11.47
C PHE A 115 5.76 -26.35 -12.41
N PRO A 116 5.56 -26.66 -13.70
CA PRO A 116 6.61 -26.52 -14.70
C PRO A 116 6.95 -25.04 -14.91
N PRO A 117 8.18 -24.72 -15.35
CA PRO A 117 8.55 -23.37 -15.72
C PRO A 117 7.76 -22.92 -16.94
N ASP A 118 7.08 -21.77 -16.84
CA ASP A 118 6.42 -21.14 -17.99
C ASP A 118 7.47 -20.54 -18.95
N PRO A 119 7.61 -21.06 -20.19
CA PRO A 119 8.55 -20.50 -21.17
C PRO A 119 8.16 -19.06 -21.55
N ASP A 120 6.85 -18.81 -21.70
CA ASP A 120 6.27 -17.52 -22.09
C ASP A 120 5.70 -16.75 -20.90
N MET A 121 6.47 -16.71 -19.79
CA MET A 121 6.06 -15.99 -18.60
C MET A 121 5.82 -14.49 -18.90
N PRO A 122 4.59 -13.98 -18.69
CA PRO A 122 4.23 -12.62 -19.05
C PRO A 122 4.91 -11.61 -18.13
N SER A 123 5.16 -10.41 -18.67
CA SER A 123 5.96 -9.37 -18.03
C SER A 123 5.27 -8.01 -18.07
N TRP A 124 3.95 -7.98 -17.83
CA TRP A 124 3.21 -6.73 -17.76
C TRP A 124 3.78 -5.81 -16.66
N ARG A 125 3.92 -4.53 -17.00
CA ARG A 125 4.40 -3.47 -16.09
C ARG A 125 3.64 -2.17 -16.32
N PRO A 126 3.37 -1.41 -15.23
CA PRO A 126 2.82 -0.08 -15.33
C PRO A 126 3.86 0.91 -15.87
N MET A 127 3.37 2.05 -16.35
CA MET A 127 4.18 3.09 -16.97
C MET A 127 5.33 3.57 -16.07
N SER A 128 5.09 3.74 -14.76
CA SER A 128 6.07 4.27 -13.79
C SER A 128 7.13 3.27 -13.33
N MET A 129 7.01 2.00 -13.73
CA MET A 129 7.98 0.95 -13.44
C MET A 129 8.72 0.50 -14.72
N ASN A 130 8.37 1.09 -15.86
CA ASN A 130 9.12 0.89 -17.08
C ASN A 130 10.52 1.49 -16.98
N TRP A 131 11.47 0.86 -17.66
CA TRP A 131 12.87 1.24 -17.62
C TRP A 131 13.08 2.71 -18.02
N TRP A 132 12.34 3.22 -19.01
CA TRP A 132 12.47 4.61 -19.47
C TRP A 132 12.06 5.63 -18.40
N TYR A 133 11.01 5.34 -17.61
CA TYR A 133 10.56 6.25 -16.56
C TYR A 133 11.60 6.32 -15.43
N ILE A 134 12.11 5.16 -15.00
CA ILE A 134 13.18 5.10 -13.98
C ILE A 134 14.46 5.79 -14.50
N THR A 135 14.83 5.59 -15.77
CA THR A 135 15.98 6.28 -16.38
C THR A 135 15.78 7.80 -16.37
N ILE A 136 14.58 8.31 -16.67
CA ILE A 136 14.27 9.74 -16.57
C ILE A 136 14.46 10.22 -15.11
N LEU A 137 13.96 9.48 -14.12
CA LEU A 137 14.15 9.85 -12.71
C LEU A 137 15.63 9.89 -12.30
N ILE A 138 16.44 8.98 -12.81
CA ILE A 138 17.89 8.94 -12.59
C ILE A 138 18.56 10.16 -13.24
N CYS A 139 18.24 10.46 -14.50
CA CYS A 139 18.76 11.62 -15.21
C CYS A 139 18.39 12.93 -14.49
N ILE A 140 17.14 13.05 -14.02
CA ILE A 140 16.71 14.21 -13.22
C ILE A 140 17.47 14.27 -11.89
N ALA A 141 17.72 13.15 -11.22
CA ALA A 141 18.48 13.10 -9.96
C ALA A 141 19.88 13.72 -10.13
N PHE A 142 20.65 13.21 -11.09
CA PHE A 142 22.01 13.66 -11.35
C PHE A 142 22.04 15.07 -11.96
N GLY A 143 21.06 15.42 -12.79
CA GLY A 143 20.91 16.77 -13.31
C GLY A 143 20.67 17.80 -12.20
N LEU A 144 19.77 17.51 -11.26
CA LEU A 144 19.50 18.38 -10.11
C LEU A 144 20.68 18.43 -9.14
N ALA A 145 21.38 17.30 -8.91
CA ALA A 145 22.59 17.26 -8.10
C ALA A 145 23.71 18.12 -8.71
N GLY A 146 23.95 17.98 -10.02
CA GLY A 146 24.92 18.77 -10.74
C GLY A 146 24.57 20.25 -10.76
N LEU A 147 23.29 20.59 -10.93
CA LEU A 147 22.79 21.96 -10.86
C LEU A 147 22.99 22.57 -9.46
N GLN A 148 22.62 21.84 -8.40
CA GLN A 148 22.78 22.29 -7.02
C GLN A 148 24.26 22.56 -6.69
N GLU A 149 25.16 21.65 -7.06
CA GLU A 149 26.60 21.80 -6.85
C GLU A 149 27.17 22.95 -7.70
N TYR A 150 26.72 23.10 -8.94
CA TYR A 150 27.13 24.21 -9.82
C TYR A 150 26.75 25.57 -9.22
N ILE A 151 25.51 25.72 -8.74
CA ILE A 151 25.06 26.96 -8.10
C ILE A 151 25.83 27.20 -6.79
N CYS A 152 26.11 26.15 -6.01
CA CYS A 152 26.95 26.25 -4.82
C CYS A 152 28.36 26.76 -5.13
N GLN A 153 29.01 26.24 -6.18
CA GLN A 153 30.35 26.67 -6.59
C GLN A 153 30.36 28.12 -7.09
N ILE A 154 29.34 28.54 -7.84
CA ILE A 154 29.17 29.93 -8.24
C ILE A 154 28.98 30.82 -7.01
N SER A 155 28.12 30.41 -6.07
CA SER A 155 27.89 31.14 -4.83
C SER A 155 29.17 31.32 -4.03
N MET A 156 30.01 30.28 -3.95
CA MET A 156 31.31 30.35 -3.27
C MET A 156 32.31 31.28 -3.97
N ARG A 157 32.41 31.23 -5.31
CA ARG A 157 33.29 32.11 -6.08
C ARG A 157 32.90 33.58 -5.88
N LYS A 158 31.61 33.89 -5.99
CA LYS A 158 31.09 35.24 -5.75
C LYS A 158 31.21 35.67 -4.29
N ALA A 159 31.05 34.74 -3.34
CA ALA A 159 31.24 35.05 -1.92
C ALA A 159 32.66 35.50 -1.61
N ASN A 160 33.68 34.92 -2.26
CA ASN A 160 35.08 35.36 -2.14
C ASN A 160 35.31 36.76 -2.71
N GLU A 161 34.52 37.19 -3.69
CA GLU A 161 34.54 38.53 -4.29
C GLU A 161 33.66 39.54 -3.50
N ASN A 162 33.18 39.17 -2.30
CA ASN A 162 32.20 39.92 -1.51
C ASN A 162 30.86 40.18 -2.22
N GLN A 163 30.54 39.41 -3.26
CA GLN A 163 29.30 39.48 -4.01
C GLN A 163 28.33 38.33 -3.63
N GLY A 164 27.12 38.38 -4.19
CA GLY A 164 26.06 37.37 -4.01
C GLY A 164 25.53 36.82 -5.32
N LEU A 165 24.68 35.78 -5.25
CA LEU A 165 23.93 35.32 -6.44
C LEU A 165 23.00 36.42 -6.95
N ILE A 166 22.36 37.13 -6.02
CA ILE A 166 21.47 38.27 -6.26
C ILE A 166 21.83 39.34 -5.24
N GLU A 167 21.89 40.59 -5.71
CA GLU A 167 22.18 41.78 -4.91
C GLU A 167 20.99 42.73 -4.96
N PHE A 168 20.56 43.21 -3.80
CA PHE A 168 19.45 44.16 -3.69
C PHE A 168 19.58 44.97 -2.40
N LYS A 169 19.02 46.18 -2.37
CA LYS A 169 18.89 46.96 -1.14
C LYS A 169 17.54 46.68 -0.50
N ASP A 170 16.48 46.73 -1.31
CA ASP A 170 15.12 46.43 -0.89
C ASP A 170 14.51 45.26 -1.69
N PRO A 171 13.76 44.35 -1.03
CA PRO A 171 13.08 43.25 -1.72
C PRO A 171 12.09 43.71 -2.81
N LYS A 172 11.62 44.96 -2.76
CA LYS A 172 10.69 45.57 -3.73
C LYS A 172 11.36 45.90 -5.07
N GLU A 173 12.68 46.09 -5.08
CA GLU A 173 13.44 46.42 -6.30
C GLU A 173 13.67 45.20 -7.19
N ILE A 174 13.53 43.99 -6.64
CA ILE A 174 13.75 42.75 -7.37
C ILE A 174 12.55 42.47 -8.28
N PRO A 175 12.77 42.15 -9.58
CA PRO A 175 11.72 41.67 -10.46
C PRO A 175 11.00 40.45 -9.86
N THR A 176 9.67 40.40 -9.95
CA THR A 176 8.85 39.33 -9.36
C THR A 176 9.30 37.92 -9.76
N ILE A 177 9.70 37.75 -11.03
CA ILE A 177 10.20 36.46 -11.55
C ILE A 177 11.51 36.06 -10.87
N GLN A 178 12.43 37.01 -10.69
CA GLN A 178 13.71 36.76 -10.03
C GLN A 178 13.48 36.41 -8.56
N TYR A 179 12.60 37.15 -7.87
CA TYR A 179 12.20 36.86 -6.49
C TYR A 179 11.62 35.44 -6.33
N PHE A 180 10.68 35.07 -7.20
CA PHE A 180 10.09 33.74 -7.21
C PHE A 180 11.12 32.64 -7.47
N THR A 181 12.06 32.88 -8.38
CA THR A 181 13.07 31.91 -8.82
C THR A 181 14.05 31.53 -7.72
N TRP A 182 14.49 32.47 -6.88
CA TRP A 182 15.42 32.11 -5.80
C TRP A 182 14.72 31.57 -4.56
N LYS A 183 13.49 32.02 -4.28
CA LYS A 183 12.76 31.70 -3.05
C LYS A 183 11.96 30.39 -3.12
N TYR A 184 11.16 30.21 -4.18
CA TYR A 184 10.18 29.11 -4.27
C TYR A 184 10.55 28.05 -5.31
N ALA A 185 11.20 28.44 -6.41
CA ALA A 185 11.47 27.49 -7.49
C ALA A 185 12.34 26.29 -7.07
N PRO A 186 13.41 26.42 -6.26
CA PRO A 186 14.25 25.28 -5.91
C PRO A 186 13.49 24.23 -5.10
N THR A 187 12.72 24.66 -4.10
CA THR A 187 11.91 23.75 -3.28
C THR A 187 10.76 23.14 -4.09
N MET A 188 10.11 23.92 -4.95
CA MET A 188 9.03 23.44 -5.83
C MET A 188 9.50 22.38 -6.83
N ILE A 189 10.68 22.55 -7.44
CA ILE A 189 11.27 21.57 -8.37
C ILE A 189 11.57 20.26 -7.63
N LEU A 190 12.17 20.34 -6.44
CA LEU A 190 12.52 19.15 -5.65
C LEU A 190 11.30 18.42 -5.10
N VAL A 191 10.26 19.15 -4.68
CA VAL A 191 8.97 18.56 -4.29
C VAL A 191 8.32 17.84 -5.46
N SER A 192 8.32 18.46 -6.65
CA SER A 192 7.79 17.85 -7.87
C SER A 192 8.53 16.56 -8.22
N TYR A 193 9.87 16.55 -8.07
CA TYR A 193 10.69 15.36 -8.22
C TYR A 193 10.32 14.26 -7.21
N GLY A 194 10.06 14.62 -5.96
CA GLY A 194 9.57 13.71 -4.93
C GLY A 194 8.23 13.05 -5.31
N ILE A 195 7.29 13.81 -5.87
CA ILE A 195 6.00 13.28 -6.35
C ILE A 195 6.20 12.25 -7.47
N LEU A 196 7.11 12.50 -8.41
CA LEU A 196 7.42 11.54 -9.48
C LEU A 196 7.97 10.21 -8.92
N TRP A 197 8.77 10.26 -7.85
CA TRP A 197 9.22 9.07 -7.14
C TRP A 197 8.09 8.34 -6.41
N GLN A 198 7.17 9.06 -5.75
CA GLN A 198 6.01 8.47 -5.07
C GLN A 198 5.16 7.62 -6.02
N ILE A 199 4.99 8.05 -7.29
CA ILE A 199 4.25 7.29 -8.30
C ILE A 199 4.93 5.94 -8.62
N SER A 200 6.27 5.91 -8.65
CA SER A 200 7.01 4.67 -8.87
C SER A 200 6.96 3.76 -7.66
N ASP A 201 7.18 4.31 -6.47
CA ASP A 201 7.19 3.56 -5.20
C ASP A 201 5.85 2.91 -4.89
N PHE A 202 4.75 3.61 -5.17
CA PHE A 202 3.42 3.03 -5.04
C PHE A 202 3.26 1.76 -5.90
N GLU A 203 3.65 1.82 -7.18
CA GLU A 203 3.51 0.69 -8.11
C GLU A 203 4.44 -0.47 -7.76
N VAL A 204 5.67 -0.17 -7.32
CA VAL A 204 6.62 -1.20 -6.84
C VAL A 204 6.04 -1.92 -5.61
N LYS A 205 5.48 -1.19 -4.63
CA LYS A 205 4.82 -1.78 -3.45
C LYS A 205 3.60 -2.61 -3.82
N ARG A 206 2.74 -2.11 -4.72
CA ARG A 206 1.52 -2.82 -5.16
C ARG A 206 1.85 -4.12 -5.87
N LEU A 207 2.90 -4.13 -6.70
CA LEU A 207 3.24 -5.28 -7.54
C LEU A 207 4.23 -6.26 -6.90
N GLU A 208 4.91 -5.88 -5.81
CA GLU A 208 5.86 -6.76 -5.11
C GLU A 208 5.29 -8.15 -4.79
N PRO A 209 4.07 -8.29 -4.23
CA PRO A 209 3.51 -9.61 -3.93
C PRO A 209 3.46 -10.53 -5.16
N TYR A 210 3.09 -9.98 -6.33
CA TYR A 210 3.02 -10.75 -7.56
C TYR A 210 4.41 -11.16 -8.07
N TYR A 211 5.41 -10.28 -7.96
CA TYR A 211 6.80 -10.62 -8.25
C TYR A 211 7.37 -11.73 -7.36
N GLN A 212 6.90 -11.83 -6.11
CA GLN A 212 7.27 -12.90 -5.21
C GLN A 212 6.58 -14.21 -5.60
N LEU A 213 5.28 -14.15 -5.91
CA LEU A 213 4.50 -15.32 -6.37
C LEU A 213 4.97 -15.86 -7.71
N SER A 214 5.54 -15.02 -8.56
CA SER A 214 6.01 -15.38 -9.89
C SER A 214 7.41 -16.02 -9.91
N LYS A 215 8.02 -16.26 -8.74
CA LYS A 215 9.26 -17.02 -8.61
C LYS A 215 9.03 -18.49 -8.97
N LYS A 216 10.05 -19.17 -9.49
CA LYS A 216 9.99 -20.60 -9.88
C LYS A 216 9.45 -21.53 -8.79
N THR A 217 9.75 -21.22 -7.52
CA THR A 217 9.36 -22.04 -6.36
C THR A 217 8.18 -21.44 -5.57
N GLY A 218 7.50 -20.44 -6.15
CA GLY A 218 6.51 -19.61 -5.47
C GLY A 218 7.08 -18.80 -4.31
N ALA A 219 6.18 -18.22 -3.52
CA ALA A 219 6.50 -17.52 -2.28
C ALA A 219 5.61 -18.01 -1.14
N THR A 220 6.07 -17.86 0.10
CA THR A 220 5.22 -18.11 1.26
C THR A 220 4.12 -17.05 1.35
N ALA A 221 2.99 -17.36 2.00
CA ALA A 221 1.91 -16.39 2.16
C ALA A 221 2.36 -15.13 2.90
N GLU A 222 3.22 -15.28 3.92
CA GLU A 222 3.78 -14.16 4.70
C GLU A 222 4.60 -13.20 3.83
N GLU A 223 5.37 -13.73 2.88
CA GLU A 223 6.21 -12.94 1.97
C GLU A 223 5.43 -12.37 0.77
N SER A 224 4.18 -12.78 0.56
CA SER A 224 3.38 -12.43 -0.62
C SER A 224 1.93 -12.04 -0.29
N LEU A 225 1.00 -12.99 -0.18
CA LEU A 225 -0.45 -12.74 -0.05
C LEU A 225 -0.83 -11.92 1.18
N ASN A 226 -0.12 -12.09 2.29
CA ASN A 226 -0.32 -11.41 3.57
C ASN A 226 0.51 -10.11 3.68
N MET A 227 1.20 -9.73 2.62
CA MET A 227 2.03 -8.54 2.61
C MET A 227 1.18 -7.29 2.44
N ASP A 228 1.29 -6.38 3.41
CA ASP A 228 0.73 -5.02 3.31
C ASP A 228 1.86 -3.99 3.41
N TYR A 229 2.12 -3.30 2.29
CA TYR A 229 3.02 -2.16 2.20
C TYR A 229 2.30 -0.83 1.93
N LEU A 230 1.02 -0.87 1.54
CA LEU A 230 0.28 0.30 1.09
C LEU A 230 -0.36 1.05 2.26
N THR A 231 -0.81 0.32 3.29
CA THR A 231 -1.47 0.92 4.47
C THR A 231 -0.52 1.07 5.65
N PHE A 232 0.66 0.45 5.55
CA PHE A 232 1.68 0.55 6.58
C PHE A 232 2.35 1.93 6.54
N PHE A 233 2.82 2.40 7.71
CA PHE A 233 3.43 3.71 7.83
C PHE A 233 4.66 3.84 6.92
N SER A 234 4.63 4.80 5.97
CA SER A 234 5.59 4.90 4.86
C SER A 234 7.07 4.88 5.27
N TYR A 235 7.40 5.41 6.46
CA TYR A 235 8.76 5.42 7.00
C TYR A 235 9.27 4.06 7.49
N LEU A 236 8.36 3.19 7.95
CA LEU A 236 8.73 1.88 8.47
C LEU A 236 8.74 0.82 7.35
N THR A 237 8.22 1.16 6.17
CA THR A 237 8.18 0.27 5.00
C THR A 237 9.56 -0.23 4.56
N PRO A 238 10.61 0.60 4.43
CA PRO A 238 11.96 0.11 4.11
C PRO A 238 12.47 -0.90 5.16
N ILE A 239 12.25 -0.64 6.45
CA ILE A 239 12.69 -1.52 7.53
C ILE A 239 11.98 -2.87 7.45
N LYS A 240 10.68 -2.87 7.18
CA LYS A 240 9.89 -4.09 6.98
C LYS A 240 10.37 -4.85 5.73
N ALA A 241 10.58 -4.16 4.62
CA ALA A 241 11.03 -4.75 3.36
C ALA A 241 12.45 -5.36 3.45
N ILE A 242 13.36 -4.75 4.21
CA ILE A 242 14.69 -5.31 4.48
C ILE A 242 14.58 -6.65 5.22
N ARG A 243 13.68 -6.78 6.21
CA ARG A 243 13.47 -8.04 6.95
C ARG A 243 13.01 -9.18 6.03
N TYR A 244 12.19 -8.88 5.03
CA TYR A 244 11.75 -9.84 4.00
C TYR A 244 12.71 -9.96 2.81
N GLN A 245 13.88 -9.31 2.85
CA GLN A 245 14.88 -9.29 1.77
C GLN A 245 14.35 -8.79 0.41
N GLN A 246 13.37 -7.88 0.43
CA GLN A 246 12.72 -7.33 -0.76
C GLN A 246 13.37 -6.01 -1.18
N TRP A 247 14.54 -6.12 -1.81
CA TRP A 247 15.39 -4.97 -2.15
C TRP A 247 14.74 -3.94 -3.08
N ALA A 248 13.84 -4.37 -3.97
CA ALA A 248 13.14 -3.45 -4.88
C ALA A 248 12.26 -2.45 -4.11
N VAL A 249 11.45 -2.92 -3.16
CA VAL A 249 10.63 -2.06 -2.28
C VAL A 249 11.51 -1.19 -1.40
N THR A 250 12.55 -1.76 -0.79
CA THR A 250 13.48 -1.01 0.06
C THR A 250 14.09 0.20 -0.65
N LEU A 251 14.63 -0.02 -1.86
CA LEU A 251 15.28 1.03 -2.65
C LEU A 251 14.27 2.10 -3.10
N SER A 252 13.11 1.68 -3.59
CA SER A 252 12.07 2.60 -4.06
C SER A 252 11.49 3.46 -2.93
N SER A 253 11.24 2.86 -1.76
CA SER A 253 10.73 3.56 -0.58
C SER A 253 11.78 4.48 0.03
N LEU A 254 13.04 4.06 0.09
CA LEU A 254 14.12 4.90 0.59
C LEU A 254 14.34 6.11 -0.33
N SER A 255 14.36 5.91 -1.66
CA SER A 255 14.42 7.00 -2.64
C SER A 255 13.27 7.98 -2.48
N THR A 256 12.04 7.48 -2.27
CA THR A 256 10.86 8.32 -2.11
C THR A 256 10.87 9.12 -0.80
N LEU A 257 11.34 8.53 0.30
CA LEU A 257 11.51 9.25 1.56
C LEU A 257 12.57 10.35 1.41
N ILE A 258 13.73 10.03 0.83
CA ILE A 258 14.80 11.02 0.67
C ILE A 258 14.38 12.15 -0.28
N ALA A 259 13.86 11.82 -1.46
CA ALA A 259 13.45 12.82 -2.46
C ALA A 259 12.20 13.62 -2.02
N GLY A 260 11.25 12.97 -1.36
CA GLY A 260 9.95 13.55 -1.01
C GLY A 260 9.89 14.25 0.35
N SER A 261 10.79 13.94 1.29
CA SER A 261 10.82 14.59 2.61
C SER A 261 12.17 15.24 2.94
N LEU A 262 13.27 14.50 2.89
CA LEU A 262 14.58 15.01 3.35
C LEU A 262 15.11 16.14 2.44
N VAL A 263 15.06 15.95 1.13
CA VAL A 263 15.61 16.90 0.15
C VAL A 263 14.95 18.29 0.22
N PRO A 264 13.61 18.43 0.26
CA PRO A 264 12.96 19.75 0.43
C PRO A 264 13.32 20.46 1.75
N VAL A 265 13.46 19.71 2.85
CA VAL A 265 13.83 20.26 4.17
C VAL A 265 15.26 20.78 4.15
N LEU A 266 16.19 20.01 3.60
CA LEU A 266 17.58 20.42 3.43
C LEU A 266 17.73 21.59 2.46
N GLN A 267 16.95 21.60 1.37
CA GLN A 267 16.97 22.72 0.42
C GLN A 267 16.55 24.03 1.08
N SER A 268 15.51 23.98 1.93
CA SER A 268 15.06 25.14 2.69
C SER A 268 16.14 25.73 3.60
N ALA A 269 17.06 24.91 4.12
CA ALA A 269 18.20 25.38 4.92
C ALA A 269 19.37 25.86 4.06
N SER A 270 19.47 25.41 2.81
CA SER A 270 20.63 25.71 1.95
C SER A 270 20.65 27.15 1.42
N VAL A 271 19.51 27.84 1.36
CA VAL A 271 19.40 29.20 0.81
C VAL A 271 19.31 30.19 1.96
N GLU A 272 20.35 31.02 2.16
CA GLU A 272 20.41 32.02 3.22
C GLU A 272 20.65 33.43 2.66
N MET A 273 20.10 34.44 3.34
CA MET A 273 20.39 35.86 3.05
C MET A 273 21.51 36.38 3.95
N TYR A 274 22.56 36.91 3.33
CA TYR A 274 23.72 37.53 3.98
C TYR A 274 23.65 39.07 3.86
N PRO A 275 24.04 39.87 4.88
CA PRO A 275 24.49 39.46 6.22
C PRO A 275 23.36 38.93 7.12
N LYS A 276 23.72 38.30 8.24
CA LYS A 276 22.76 37.70 9.19
C LYS A 276 21.79 38.75 9.73
N LYS A 277 20.59 38.32 10.13
CA LYS A 277 19.49 39.21 10.57
C LYS A 277 19.93 40.27 11.60
N SER A 278 20.80 39.91 12.55
CA SER A 278 21.33 40.79 13.60
C SER A 278 22.28 41.89 13.10
N GLU A 279 22.84 41.76 11.90
CA GLU A 279 23.85 42.66 11.33
C GLU A 279 23.31 43.46 10.14
N ARG A 280 22.02 43.30 9.81
CA ARG A 280 21.39 44.02 8.69
C ARG A 280 21.10 45.45 9.11
N VAL A 281 21.58 46.38 8.29
CA VAL A 281 21.32 47.81 8.40
C VAL A 281 20.59 48.26 7.14
N GLU A 282 19.63 49.16 7.32
CA GLU A 282 18.85 49.73 6.22
C GLU A 282 19.73 50.44 5.18
N GLY A 283 19.37 50.35 3.91
CA GLY A 283 20.11 50.96 2.80
C GLY A 283 21.43 50.27 2.40
N ARG A 284 21.90 49.25 3.13
CA ARG A 284 23.07 48.43 2.75
C ARG A 284 22.70 47.30 1.80
N MET A 285 23.66 46.90 0.96
CA MET A 285 23.50 45.79 0.01
C MET A 285 23.31 44.46 0.76
N LYS A 286 22.29 43.71 0.36
CA LYS A 286 21.97 42.36 0.84
C LYS A 286 22.22 41.36 -0.28
N TYR A 287 22.67 40.17 0.09
CA TYR A 287 23.13 39.14 -0.84
C TYR A 287 22.42 37.81 -0.56
N VAL A 288 21.90 37.16 -1.60
CA VAL A 288 21.46 35.76 -1.49
C VAL A 288 22.68 34.87 -1.71
N ARG A 289 22.97 33.99 -0.74
CA ARG A 289 24.09 33.04 -0.78
C ARG A 289 23.59 31.63 -0.45
N ILE A 290 24.30 30.63 -0.95
CA ILE A 290 24.05 29.24 -0.62
C ILE A 290 25.04 28.80 0.45
N ASP A 291 24.54 28.19 1.52
CA ASP A 291 25.38 27.61 2.56
C ASP A 291 26.00 26.28 2.08
N PRO A 292 27.34 26.16 1.98
CA PRO A 292 27.99 24.98 1.41
C PRO A 292 27.69 23.65 2.11
N PRO A 293 27.65 23.54 3.46
CA PRO A 293 27.36 22.27 4.13
C PRO A 293 25.96 21.72 3.78
N TRP A 294 24.92 22.56 3.87
CA TRP A 294 23.56 22.15 3.53
C TRP A 294 23.42 21.81 2.05
N SER A 295 23.99 22.64 1.17
CA SER A 295 23.92 22.39 -0.28
C SER A 295 24.60 21.09 -0.69
N ARG A 296 25.79 20.79 -0.14
CA ARG A 296 26.48 19.51 -0.40
C ARG A 296 25.70 18.32 0.14
N THR A 297 24.98 18.48 1.25
CA THR A 297 24.11 17.44 1.79
C THR A 297 22.92 17.18 0.86
N VAL A 298 22.32 18.21 0.26
CA VAL A 298 21.29 18.07 -0.78
C VAL A 298 21.85 17.33 -2.00
N THR A 299 23.02 17.74 -2.50
CA THR A 299 23.70 17.06 -3.62
C THR A 299 23.97 15.59 -3.31
N ALA A 300 24.49 15.28 -2.12
CA ALA A 300 24.75 13.91 -1.69
C ALA A 300 23.48 13.07 -1.61
N ALA A 301 22.38 13.65 -1.08
CA ALA A 301 21.09 12.99 -1.01
C ALA A 301 20.53 12.68 -2.41
N LEU A 302 20.63 13.62 -3.36
CA LEU A 302 20.19 13.42 -4.75
C LEU A 302 21.04 12.38 -5.48
N CYS A 303 22.36 12.40 -5.31
CA CYS A 303 23.26 11.37 -5.83
C CYS A 303 22.92 9.98 -5.28
N PHE A 304 22.63 9.89 -3.97
CA PHE A 304 22.20 8.65 -3.34
C PHE A 304 20.89 8.12 -3.95
N VAL A 305 19.89 8.99 -4.15
CA VAL A 305 18.63 8.63 -4.84
C VAL A 305 18.90 8.14 -6.27
N GLY A 306 19.81 8.80 -7.00
CA GLY A 306 20.23 8.37 -8.34
C GLY A 306 20.85 6.97 -8.36
N ILE A 307 21.75 6.67 -7.41
CA ILE A 307 22.36 5.34 -7.24
C ILE A 307 21.30 4.29 -6.89
N CYS A 308 20.40 4.59 -5.94
CA CYS A 308 19.29 3.71 -5.62
C CYS A 308 18.41 3.43 -6.84
N GLY A 309 18.16 4.44 -7.69
CA GLY A 309 17.45 4.29 -8.96
C GLY A 309 18.16 3.36 -9.94
N ILE A 310 19.48 3.46 -10.08
CA ILE A 310 20.29 2.55 -10.92
C ILE A 310 20.14 1.10 -10.42
N ILE A 311 20.31 0.87 -9.12
CA ILE A 311 20.18 -0.47 -8.53
C ILE A 311 18.75 -0.98 -8.70
N LEU A 312 17.74 -0.13 -8.52
CA LEU A 312 16.34 -0.47 -8.74
C LEU A 312 16.07 -0.89 -10.20
N LEU A 313 16.68 -0.22 -11.18
CA LEU A 313 16.55 -0.57 -12.60
C LEU A 313 17.05 -2.00 -12.87
N PHE A 314 18.16 -2.41 -12.23
CA PHE A 314 18.64 -3.79 -12.31
C PHE A 314 17.69 -4.78 -11.60
N GLN A 315 17.21 -4.45 -10.41
CA GLN A 315 16.30 -5.32 -9.65
C GLN A 315 14.95 -5.51 -10.35
N LEU A 316 14.46 -4.49 -11.05
CA LEU A 316 13.22 -4.55 -11.83
C LEU A 316 13.36 -5.36 -13.11
N ARG A 317 14.52 -5.96 -13.46
CA ARG A 317 14.62 -6.85 -14.63
C ARG A 317 13.86 -8.18 -14.48
N ARG A 318 13.43 -8.53 -13.26
CA ARG A 318 12.58 -9.70 -12.99
C ARG A 318 11.22 -9.64 -13.71
N LYS A 319 10.65 -10.80 -14.03
CA LYS A 319 9.33 -10.92 -14.68
C LYS A 319 8.21 -10.94 -13.62
N SER A 320 7.07 -10.30 -13.90
CA SER A 320 5.94 -10.15 -12.97
C SER A 320 4.98 -11.34 -12.96
N GLY A 321 4.91 -12.12 -14.05
CA GLY A 321 3.95 -13.22 -14.19
C GLY A 321 2.51 -12.76 -14.44
N LEU A 322 2.28 -11.45 -14.59
CA LEU A 322 0.98 -10.84 -14.86
C LEU A 322 0.83 -10.52 -16.35
N LEU A 323 -0.35 -10.81 -16.92
CA LEU A 323 -0.76 -10.41 -18.27
C LEU A 323 -1.31 -8.99 -18.34
N SER A 324 -2.05 -8.57 -17.32
CA SER A 324 -2.71 -7.27 -17.22
C SER A 324 -2.61 -6.69 -15.81
N ASP A 325 -3.03 -5.43 -15.64
CA ASP A 325 -3.08 -4.75 -14.35
C ASP A 325 -4.14 -5.38 -13.42
N PRO A 326 -3.76 -5.96 -12.27
CA PRO A 326 -4.70 -6.56 -11.32
C PRO A 326 -5.43 -5.48 -10.52
N LYS A 327 -6.36 -4.78 -11.17
CA LYS A 327 -7.12 -3.67 -10.56
C LYS A 327 -8.33 -4.14 -9.75
N GLY A 328 -8.42 -3.64 -8.53
CA GLY A 328 -9.58 -3.80 -7.67
C GLY A 328 -9.86 -5.26 -7.29
N ILE A 329 -11.10 -5.52 -6.88
CA ILE A 329 -11.58 -6.84 -6.48
C ILE A 329 -11.68 -7.75 -7.71
N ALA A 330 -12.11 -7.20 -8.86
CA ALA A 330 -12.25 -7.91 -10.13
C ALA A 330 -10.95 -8.55 -10.62
N GLY A 331 -9.82 -7.84 -10.52
CA GLY A 331 -8.52 -8.37 -10.93
C GLY A 331 -8.10 -9.57 -10.09
N ILE A 332 -8.28 -9.50 -8.76
CA ILE A 332 -7.95 -10.60 -7.85
C ILE A 332 -8.92 -11.78 -8.05
N ALA A 333 -10.21 -11.51 -8.26
CA ALA A 333 -11.22 -12.53 -8.55
C ALA A 333 -10.89 -13.30 -9.84
N ALA A 334 -10.58 -12.61 -10.93
CA ALA A 334 -10.20 -13.22 -12.21
C ALA A 334 -8.99 -14.16 -12.11
N MET A 335 -8.02 -13.86 -11.24
CA MET A 335 -6.86 -14.72 -11.00
C MET A 335 -7.16 -15.93 -10.09
N ALA A 336 -8.24 -15.89 -9.31
CA ALA A 336 -8.60 -16.93 -8.35
C ALA A 336 -9.53 -18.01 -8.93
N THR A 337 -10.22 -17.77 -10.05
CA THR A 337 -11.25 -18.68 -10.57
C THR A 337 -10.71 -19.97 -11.20
N ARG A 338 -9.47 -19.95 -11.73
CA ARG A 338 -8.84 -21.10 -12.41
C ARG A 338 -8.27 -22.15 -11.46
N SER A 339 -8.09 -21.84 -10.18
CA SER A 339 -7.29 -22.63 -9.24
C SER A 339 -8.04 -22.89 -7.92
N HIS A 340 -7.59 -23.88 -7.15
CA HIS A 340 -8.18 -24.20 -5.83
C HIS A 340 -7.76 -23.26 -4.70
N ILE A 341 -7.17 -22.10 -4.98
CA ILE A 341 -6.67 -21.21 -3.92
C ILE A 341 -7.75 -20.79 -2.90
N LEU A 342 -9.01 -20.72 -3.34
CA LEU A 342 -10.12 -20.30 -2.50
C LEU A 342 -10.44 -21.31 -1.39
N SER A 343 -10.17 -22.62 -1.57
CA SER A 343 -10.48 -23.62 -0.53
C SER A 343 -9.71 -23.39 0.78
N ASP A 344 -8.55 -22.73 0.71
CA ASP A 344 -7.73 -22.37 1.87
C ASP A 344 -8.38 -21.33 2.78
N PHE A 345 -9.39 -20.62 2.27
CA PHE A 345 -10.12 -19.56 2.95
C PHE A 345 -11.40 -20.04 3.63
N ASN A 346 -11.64 -21.36 3.64
CA ASN A 346 -12.78 -21.92 4.37
C ASN A 346 -12.74 -21.56 5.87
N GLY A 347 -13.85 -21.05 6.39
CA GLY A 347 -13.99 -20.58 7.77
C GLY A 347 -13.22 -19.30 8.10
N LEU A 348 -12.74 -18.56 7.08
CA LEU A 348 -12.01 -17.30 7.23
C LEU A 348 -12.81 -16.04 6.85
N ASP A 349 -14.08 -16.18 6.50
CA ASP A 349 -14.91 -15.08 5.97
C ASP A 349 -15.05 -13.91 6.96
N THR A 350 -15.28 -14.23 8.25
CA THR A 350 -15.35 -13.25 9.35
C THR A 350 -14.05 -13.18 10.18
N ALA A 351 -13.00 -13.91 9.78
CA ALA A 351 -11.77 -14.01 10.54
C ALA A 351 -10.96 -12.70 10.52
N ASN A 352 -10.34 -12.40 11.67
CA ASN A 352 -9.40 -11.30 11.79
C ASN A 352 -8.15 -11.55 10.95
N HIS A 353 -7.49 -10.45 10.55
CA HIS A 353 -6.26 -10.44 9.76
C HIS A 353 -5.16 -11.37 10.32
N ASN A 354 -4.92 -11.34 11.64
CA ASN A 354 -3.91 -12.20 12.28
C ASN A 354 -4.25 -13.70 12.18
N LYS A 355 -5.53 -14.07 12.20
CA LYS A 355 -5.98 -15.47 12.07
C LYS A 355 -5.72 -15.97 10.64
N ILE A 356 -6.07 -15.16 9.64
CA ILE A 356 -5.75 -15.42 8.23
C ILE A 356 -4.24 -15.57 8.06
N HIS A 357 -3.47 -14.64 8.63
CA HIS A 357 -2.01 -14.68 8.54
C HIS A 357 -1.44 -15.95 9.14
N LYS A 358 -1.88 -16.34 10.34
CA LYS A 358 -1.42 -17.56 11.01
C LYS A 358 -1.80 -18.83 10.25
N GLN A 359 -3.00 -18.88 9.68
CA GLN A 359 -3.49 -20.04 8.91
C GLN A 359 -2.74 -20.22 7.59
N LEU A 360 -2.44 -19.11 6.90
CA LEU A 360 -1.80 -19.16 5.59
C LEU A 360 -0.27 -19.10 5.66
N LYS A 361 0.32 -18.69 6.80
CA LYS A 361 1.76 -18.44 6.98
C LYS A 361 2.66 -19.49 6.33
N ASN A 362 2.31 -20.76 6.53
CA ASN A 362 3.12 -21.91 6.17
C ASN A 362 2.72 -22.54 4.82
N ARG A 363 1.90 -21.86 4.02
CA ARG A 363 1.55 -22.30 2.67
C ARG A 363 2.34 -21.51 1.65
N ARG A 364 2.81 -22.20 0.61
CA ARG A 364 3.40 -21.57 -0.57
C ARG A 364 2.34 -21.34 -1.61
N TYR A 365 2.42 -20.19 -2.27
CA TYR A 365 1.56 -19.81 -3.37
C TYR A 365 2.43 -19.44 -4.58
N ILE A 366 1.90 -19.69 -5.77
CA ILE A 366 2.59 -19.41 -7.02
C ILE A 366 1.63 -18.77 -8.02
N LEU A 367 2.14 -17.83 -8.80
CA LEU A 367 1.40 -17.23 -9.90
C LEU A 367 1.81 -17.95 -11.19
N HIS A 368 0.92 -18.77 -11.74
CA HIS A 368 1.15 -19.56 -12.96
C HIS A 368 0.07 -19.22 -13.99
N LYS A 369 0.48 -18.86 -15.21
CA LYS A 369 -0.44 -18.40 -16.29
C LYS A 369 -1.46 -17.34 -15.84
N SER A 370 -1.02 -16.33 -15.07
CA SER A 370 -1.88 -15.28 -14.48
C SER A 370 -2.99 -15.78 -13.56
N SER A 371 -2.91 -17.01 -13.05
CA SER A 371 -3.80 -17.54 -12.03
C SER A 371 -3.03 -17.81 -10.74
N LEU A 372 -3.65 -17.55 -9.60
CA LEU A 372 -3.03 -17.72 -8.28
C LEU A 372 -3.23 -19.15 -7.80
N TRP A 373 -2.18 -19.94 -7.69
CA TRP A 373 -2.27 -21.33 -7.26
C TRP A 373 -1.72 -21.52 -5.85
N GLN A 374 -2.29 -22.48 -5.14
CA GLN A 374 -1.67 -23.08 -3.97
C GLN A 374 -0.58 -24.06 -4.42
N GLY A 375 0.60 -23.95 -3.82
CA GLY A 375 1.75 -24.82 -4.05
C GLY A 375 1.94 -25.83 -2.92
N GLU A 376 3.07 -25.75 -2.23
CA GLU A 376 3.47 -26.68 -1.16
C GLU A 376 2.79 -26.36 0.18
N TYR A 377 2.37 -27.41 0.89
CA TYR A 377 1.93 -27.35 2.29
C TYR A 377 3.11 -27.62 3.23
N ILE A 378 3.48 -26.67 4.10
CA ILE A 378 4.56 -26.90 5.08
C ILE A 378 3.93 -27.45 6.38
N LYS A 379 4.24 -28.72 6.71
CA LYS A 379 3.74 -29.43 7.91
C LYS A 379 4.13 -28.73 9.21
N HIS A 380 3.23 -28.74 10.19
CA HIS A 380 3.48 -28.25 11.55
C HIS A 380 3.92 -29.37 12.50
N THR A 381 4.90 -29.07 13.35
CA THR A 381 5.01 -29.63 14.72
C THR A 381 3.97 -28.89 15.57
N ALA A 382 3.12 -29.63 16.29
CA ALA A 382 1.91 -29.14 16.97
C ALA A 382 2.17 -28.25 18.21
N ALA A 383 2.97 -27.19 18.09
CA ALA A 383 3.38 -26.37 19.24
C ALA A 383 2.69 -25.00 19.36
N ASP A 384 1.83 -24.57 18.43
CA ASP A 384 1.35 -23.18 18.44
C ASP A 384 -0.17 -22.97 18.34
N HIS A 385 -0.98 -24.00 18.61
CA HIS A 385 -2.43 -23.87 18.82
C HIS A 385 -2.75 -23.39 20.25
N LYS A 386 -2.19 -22.25 20.69
CA LYS A 386 -2.91 -21.43 21.66
C LYS A 386 -3.87 -20.54 20.89
N SER A 387 -5.15 -20.83 21.02
CA SER A 387 -6.27 -20.00 20.60
C SER A 387 -6.26 -18.71 21.41
N ASP A 388 -5.46 -17.74 20.97
CA ASP A 388 -5.66 -16.35 21.40
C ASP A 388 -7.00 -15.88 20.78
N GLN A 389 -8.11 -16.17 21.47
CA GLN A 389 -9.35 -15.41 21.36
C GLN A 389 -9.08 -13.98 21.89
N LYS A 390 -8.24 -13.23 21.18
CA LYS A 390 -8.15 -11.78 21.38
C LYS A 390 -9.35 -11.15 20.68
N ARG A 391 -9.95 -10.20 21.39
CA ARG A 391 -11.13 -9.39 21.02
C ARG A 391 -11.12 -9.01 19.53
N PRO A 392 -12.30 -8.86 18.88
CA PRO A 392 -12.37 -8.40 17.49
C PRO A 392 -11.52 -7.13 17.32
N GLU A 393 -10.42 -7.26 16.59
CA GLU A 393 -9.55 -6.13 16.29
C GLU A 393 -10.30 -5.15 15.39
N ASN A 394 -10.07 -3.86 15.59
CA ASN A 394 -10.77 -2.86 14.79
C ASN A 394 -10.39 -3.01 13.31
N PRO A 395 -11.37 -3.20 12.40
CA PRO A 395 -11.13 -3.47 10.97
C PRO A 395 -10.62 -2.24 10.21
N HIS A 396 -10.76 -1.06 10.81
CA HIS A 396 -10.25 0.19 10.26
C HIS A 396 -8.72 0.22 10.30
N PRO A 397 -8.07 0.71 9.23
CA PRO A 397 -6.63 0.95 9.22
C PRO A 397 -6.26 1.96 10.29
N LEU A 398 -4.99 1.95 10.68
CA LEU A 398 -4.54 2.62 11.90
C LEU A 398 -4.89 4.11 11.91
N MET A 399 -4.80 4.80 10.76
CA MET A 399 -5.08 6.23 10.67
C MET A 399 -6.56 6.56 10.82
N LEU A 400 -7.46 5.74 10.29
CA LEU A 400 -8.91 5.94 10.43
C LEU A 400 -9.43 5.60 11.84
N ARG A 401 -8.60 5.03 12.72
CA ARG A 401 -8.95 4.82 14.14
C ARG A 401 -8.87 6.14 14.89
N LEU A 402 -9.91 6.43 15.69
CA LEU A 402 -9.95 7.61 16.58
C LEU A 402 -8.69 7.75 17.46
N LYS A 403 -8.07 6.63 17.87
CA LYS A 403 -6.84 6.63 18.66
C LYS A 403 -5.65 7.29 17.96
N ALA A 404 -5.52 7.15 16.64
CA ALA A 404 -4.47 7.80 15.86
C ALA A 404 -4.95 9.15 15.29
N GLY A 405 -6.23 9.24 14.93
CA GLY A 405 -6.81 10.42 14.32
C GLY A 405 -6.92 11.64 15.25
N VAL A 406 -7.29 11.44 16.51
CA VAL A 406 -7.40 12.55 17.48
C VAL A 406 -6.03 13.22 17.72
N PRO A 407 -4.94 12.49 18.00
CA PRO A 407 -3.60 13.08 18.06
C PRO A 407 -3.21 13.83 16.80
N TYR A 408 -3.57 13.32 15.61
CA TYR A 408 -3.26 14.01 14.35
C TYR A 408 -4.02 15.33 14.19
N ILE A 409 -5.32 15.35 14.54
CA ILE A 409 -6.13 16.58 14.52
C ILE A 409 -5.57 17.60 15.51
N ILE A 410 -5.22 17.17 16.72
CA ILE A 410 -4.59 18.04 17.73
C ILE A 410 -3.26 18.57 17.19
N PHE A 411 -2.45 17.73 16.55
CA PHE A 411 -1.19 18.14 15.94
C PHE A 411 -1.38 19.20 14.84
N LEU A 412 -2.39 19.08 13.98
CA LEU A 412 -2.74 20.11 12.99
C LEU A 412 -3.13 21.44 13.66
N LEU A 413 -3.95 21.41 14.70
CA LEU A 413 -4.36 22.62 15.44
C LEU A 413 -3.18 23.28 16.17
N VAL A 414 -2.35 22.48 16.84
CA VAL A 414 -1.14 22.95 17.53
C VAL A 414 -0.21 23.60 16.53
N PHE A 415 0.03 22.99 15.37
CA PHE A 415 0.89 23.58 14.35
C PHE A 415 0.29 24.84 13.71
N ALA A 416 -1.03 24.86 13.48
CA ALA A 416 -1.73 26.05 12.98
C ALA A 416 -1.64 27.23 13.95
N GLY A 417 -1.68 26.99 15.26
CA GLY A 417 -1.43 28.01 16.28
C GLY A 417 0.06 28.36 16.45
N PHE A 418 0.94 27.39 16.24
CA PHE A 418 2.39 27.56 16.37
C PHE A 418 2.97 28.48 15.31
N ILE A 419 2.50 28.42 14.05
CA ILE A 419 2.99 29.30 12.97
C ILE A 419 2.85 30.79 13.33
N PRO A 420 1.66 31.31 13.71
CA PRO A 420 1.51 32.68 14.17
C PRO A 420 2.36 33.01 15.40
N ILE A 421 2.48 32.10 16.37
CA ILE A 421 3.30 32.32 17.57
C ILE A 421 4.77 32.53 17.20
N CYS A 422 5.34 31.67 16.35
CA CYS A 422 6.72 31.80 15.88
C CYS A 422 6.97 33.07 15.06
N MET A 423 5.97 33.53 14.30
CA MET A 423 6.11 34.70 13.45
C MET A 423 5.90 36.02 14.21
N PHE A 424 4.99 36.08 15.19
CA PHE A 424 4.58 37.34 15.83
C PHE A 424 5.01 37.50 17.30
N VAL A 425 5.70 36.52 17.91
CA VAL A 425 6.16 36.60 19.31
C VAL A 425 7.69 36.67 19.38
N GLU A 426 8.20 37.71 20.05
CA GLU A 426 9.64 38.05 20.16
C GLU A 426 10.50 36.91 20.75
N GLY A 427 9.97 36.13 21.69
CA GLY A 427 10.70 35.00 22.29
C GLY A 427 10.69 33.72 21.44
N ALA A 428 9.70 33.54 20.56
CA ALA A 428 9.54 32.32 19.76
C ALA A 428 10.26 32.39 18.41
N ASN A 429 10.57 33.60 17.93
CA ASN A 429 11.28 33.80 16.66
C ASN A 429 12.70 33.21 16.67
N ILE A 430 13.30 33.08 17.87
CA ILE A 430 14.61 32.42 18.06
C ILE A 430 14.63 30.99 17.51
N ILE A 431 13.48 30.28 17.56
CA ILE A 431 13.38 28.91 17.04
C ILE A 431 13.55 28.91 15.53
N THR A 432 12.87 29.82 14.84
CA THR A 432 12.92 29.96 13.38
C THR A 432 14.28 30.49 12.91
N GLU A 433 14.91 31.38 13.69
CA GLU A 433 16.25 31.90 13.40
C GLU A 433 17.35 30.85 13.57
N LYS A 434 17.28 30.01 14.62
CA LYS A 434 18.28 28.97 14.86
C LYS A 434 18.06 27.74 13.99
N LEU A 435 16.82 27.43 13.64
CA LEU A 435 16.43 26.23 12.90
C LEU A 435 15.53 26.59 11.70
N PRO A 436 16.10 27.14 10.61
CA PRO A 436 15.33 27.55 9.43
C PRO A 436 14.59 26.37 8.73
N TRP A 437 15.06 25.14 8.94
CA TRP A 437 14.44 23.91 8.45
C TRP A 437 13.31 23.37 9.35
N PHE A 438 13.10 23.93 10.54
CA PHE A 438 12.17 23.34 11.52
C PHE A 438 10.73 23.33 11.02
N LEU A 439 10.25 24.48 10.52
CA LEU A 439 8.87 24.59 10.05
C LEU A 439 8.61 23.68 8.84
N THR A 440 9.58 23.55 7.92
CA THR A 440 9.48 22.64 6.78
C THR A 440 9.54 21.18 7.21
N ALA A 441 10.35 20.83 8.20
CA ALA A 441 10.36 19.49 8.79
C ALA A 441 9.00 19.14 9.40
N VAL A 442 8.36 20.05 10.14
CA VAL A 442 7.01 19.81 10.67
C VAL A 442 5.96 19.71 9.56
N ALA A 443 6.03 20.55 8.52
CA ALA A 443 5.15 20.47 7.35
C ALA A 443 5.30 19.14 6.61
N THR A 444 6.52 18.61 6.45
CA THR A 444 6.73 17.29 5.84
C THR A 444 6.20 16.15 6.71
N ILE A 445 6.26 16.26 8.04
CA ILE A 445 5.60 15.28 8.94
C ILE A 445 4.08 15.31 8.73
N ILE A 446 3.46 16.50 8.66
CA ILE A 446 2.02 16.64 8.38
C ILE A 446 1.66 15.98 7.05
N LYS A 447 2.41 16.27 5.99
CA LYS A 447 2.27 15.67 4.66
C LYS A 447 2.29 14.14 4.71
N LEU A 448 3.21 13.56 5.46
CA LEU A 448 3.40 12.11 5.47
C LEU A 448 2.30 11.38 6.23
N ILE A 449 1.84 11.98 7.33
CA ILE A 449 0.66 11.47 8.06
C ILE A 449 -0.60 11.64 7.20
N TRP A 450 -0.75 12.76 6.48
CA TRP A 450 -1.86 12.95 5.55
C TRP A 450 -1.84 11.92 4.41
N SER A 451 -0.68 11.61 3.85
CA SER A 451 -0.53 10.60 2.80
C SER A 451 -1.01 9.22 3.23
N THR A 452 -0.78 8.83 4.50
CA THR A 452 -1.35 7.59 5.03
C THR A 452 -2.87 7.63 5.18
N LEU A 453 -3.44 8.76 5.65
CA LEU A 453 -4.90 8.95 5.71
C LEU A 453 -5.53 8.86 4.31
N ASP A 454 -4.90 9.50 3.34
CA ASP A 454 -5.34 9.53 1.95
C ASP A 454 -5.31 8.13 1.32
N CYS A 455 -4.23 7.35 1.53
CA CYS A 455 -4.17 5.96 1.08
C CYS A 455 -5.29 5.10 1.71
N ASP A 456 -5.52 5.24 3.02
CA ASP A 456 -6.54 4.48 3.75
C ASP A 456 -7.96 4.77 3.23
N VAL A 457 -8.28 6.05 2.97
CA VAL A 457 -9.58 6.45 2.43
C VAL A 457 -9.77 5.91 1.00
N ARG A 458 -8.74 5.98 0.16
CA ARG A 458 -8.78 5.45 -1.22
C ARG A 458 -9.00 3.95 -1.27
N MET A 459 -8.34 3.20 -0.39
CA MET A 459 -8.44 1.75 -0.30
C MET A 459 -9.84 1.30 0.15
N ILE A 460 -10.44 2.02 1.09
CA ILE A 460 -11.73 1.64 1.68
C ILE A 460 -12.92 2.04 0.79
N GLU A 461 -12.76 3.01 -0.11
CA GLU A 461 -13.86 3.54 -0.93
C GLU A 461 -14.68 2.46 -1.68
N PRO A 462 -14.07 1.52 -2.43
CA PRO A 462 -14.85 0.52 -3.17
C PRO A 462 -15.69 -0.36 -2.24
N PHE A 463 -15.13 -0.77 -1.11
CA PHE A 463 -15.80 -1.59 -0.11
C PHE A 463 -16.96 -0.85 0.58
N TYR A 464 -16.84 0.47 0.74
CA TYR A 464 -17.93 1.27 1.29
C TYR A 464 -19.10 1.44 0.33
N ILE A 465 -18.81 1.53 -0.97
CA ILE A 465 -19.87 1.58 -1.98
C ILE A 465 -20.59 0.24 -1.99
N LEU A 466 -19.86 -0.87 -1.88
CA LEU A 466 -20.43 -2.22 -1.76
C LEU A 466 -21.26 -2.40 -0.47
N SER A 467 -20.86 -1.82 0.65
CA SER A 467 -21.62 -1.93 1.90
C SER A 467 -22.96 -1.17 1.85
N ARG A 468 -23.12 -0.20 0.93
CA ARG A 468 -24.38 0.54 0.74
C ARG A 468 -25.41 -0.19 -0.12
N ARG A 469 -25.12 -1.44 -0.52
CA ARG A 469 -25.96 -2.27 -1.40
C ARG A 469 -26.13 -1.71 -2.81
N HIS A 470 -26.59 -2.55 -3.73
CA HIS A 470 -26.88 -2.23 -5.14
C HIS A 470 -25.75 -1.49 -5.86
N ALA A 471 -24.50 -1.86 -5.59
CA ALA A 471 -23.36 -1.19 -6.22
C ALA A 471 -23.25 -1.57 -7.71
N SER A 472 -22.88 -0.58 -8.52
CA SER A 472 -22.63 -0.79 -9.94
C SER A 472 -21.43 -1.74 -10.18
N PRO A 473 -21.42 -2.52 -11.28
CA PRO A 473 -20.30 -3.40 -11.62
C PRO A 473 -18.93 -2.69 -11.74
N ARG A 474 -18.93 -1.38 -12.06
CA ARG A 474 -17.71 -0.53 -12.09
C ARG A 474 -16.98 -0.48 -10.75
N THR A 475 -17.68 -0.71 -9.63
CA THR A 475 -17.08 -0.69 -8.29
C THR A 475 -16.08 -1.83 -8.11
N LEU A 476 -16.28 -2.98 -8.77
CA LEU A 476 -15.37 -4.13 -8.66
C LEU A 476 -14.03 -3.89 -9.36
N THR A 477 -14.00 -3.10 -10.44
CA THR A 477 -12.77 -2.71 -11.17
C THR A 477 -12.19 -1.38 -10.68
N LEU A 478 -12.85 -0.72 -9.72
CA LEU A 478 -12.46 0.57 -9.19
C LEU A 478 -11.25 0.43 -8.28
N ASP A 479 -10.15 1.09 -8.67
CA ASP A 479 -8.98 1.25 -7.83
C ASP A 479 -8.50 2.72 -7.87
N TYR A 480 -8.52 3.37 -6.71
CA TYR A 480 -7.98 4.71 -6.50
C TYR A 480 -6.55 4.69 -5.96
N THR A 481 -6.09 3.57 -5.41
CA THR A 481 -4.77 3.47 -4.78
C THR A 481 -3.67 3.70 -5.82
N GLY A 482 -3.80 3.10 -7.01
CA GLY A 482 -2.88 3.25 -8.15
C GLY A 482 -3.06 4.46 -9.04
N THR A 483 -3.70 5.53 -8.57
CA THR A 483 -3.89 6.74 -9.39
C THR A 483 -2.90 7.84 -9.02
N VAL A 484 -2.40 8.55 -10.03
CA VAL A 484 -1.46 9.65 -9.85
C VAL A 484 -2.05 10.69 -8.89
N PRO A 485 -1.33 11.09 -7.81
CA PRO A 485 -1.88 11.94 -6.76
C PRO A 485 -2.52 13.24 -7.27
N GLY A 486 -1.95 13.90 -8.28
CA GLY A 486 -2.51 15.13 -8.86
C GLY A 486 -3.79 14.93 -9.69
N TRP A 487 -3.97 13.76 -10.31
CA TRP A 487 -5.15 13.47 -11.13
C TRP A 487 -6.30 12.86 -10.32
N LEU A 488 -5.99 12.25 -9.17
CA LEU A 488 -6.98 11.59 -8.33
C LEU A 488 -8.17 12.50 -7.92
N PRO A 489 -7.98 13.76 -7.49
CA PRO A 489 -9.10 14.61 -7.08
C PRO A 489 -10.11 14.82 -8.21
N ILE A 490 -9.60 15.02 -9.43
CA ILE A 490 -10.42 15.22 -10.64
C ILE A 490 -11.16 13.92 -10.98
N LYS A 491 -10.45 12.79 -11.02
CA LYS A 491 -11.04 11.48 -11.31
C LYS A 491 -12.13 11.10 -10.30
N ALA A 492 -11.86 11.29 -9.01
CA ALA A 492 -12.82 11.00 -7.95
C ALA A 492 -14.04 11.94 -7.98
N ALA A 493 -13.85 13.21 -8.33
CA ALA A 493 -14.94 14.16 -8.50
C ALA A 493 -15.86 13.80 -9.68
N ILE A 494 -15.28 13.38 -10.82
CA ILE A 494 -16.04 12.90 -11.99
C ILE A 494 -16.86 11.65 -11.63
N ASN A 495 -16.28 10.74 -10.84
CA ASN A 495 -16.98 9.55 -10.36
C ASN A 495 -17.99 9.82 -9.23
N ARG A 496 -18.21 11.09 -8.84
CA ARG A 496 -19.09 11.52 -7.73
C ARG A 496 -18.66 11.03 -6.33
N HIS A 497 -17.39 10.65 -6.16
CA HIS A 497 -16.83 10.22 -4.88
C HIS A 497 -16.17 11.43 -4.18
N TYR A 498 -17.00 12.38 -3.75
CA TYR A 498 -16.54 13.69 -3.26
C TYR A 498 -15.61 13.61 -2.04
N LEU A 499 -15.78 12.62 -1.16
CA LEU A 499 -14.91 12.47 0.00
C LEU A 499 -13.46 12.14 -0.41
N VAL A 500 -13.29 11.18 -1.33
CA VAL A 500 -11.97 10.83 -1.88
C VAL A 500 -11.38 12.01 -2.65
N ALA A 501 -12.20 12.76 -3.38
CA ALA A 501 -11.76 13.95 -4.10
C ALA A 501 -11.19 15.03 -3.16
N LEU A 502 -11.88 15.32 -2.05
CA LEU A 502 -11.42 16.30 -1.05
C LEU A 502 -10.15 15.84 -0.32
N VAL A 503 -10.08 14.56 0.07
CA VAL A 503 -8.88 14.01 0.73
C VAL A 503 -7.68 14.03 -0.21
N GLY A 504 -7.87 13.66 -1.48
CA GLY A 504 -6.85 13.76 -2.51
C GLY A 504 -6.40 15.20 -2.81
N LEU A 505 -7.33 16.16 -2.78
CA LEU A 505 -6.99 17.58 -2.92
C LEU A 505 -6.13 18.03 -1.74
N GLY A 506 -6.41 17.54 -0.53
CA GLY A 506 -5.54 17.70 0.63
C GLY A 506 -4.11 17.19 0.40
N ALA A 507 -3.94 16.05 -0.29
CA ALA A 507 -2.60 15.52 -0.59
C ALA A 507 -1.80 16.48 -1.49
N VAL A 508 -2.44 17.08 -2.50
CA VAL A 508 -1.81 18.13 -3.33
C VAL A 508 -1.51 19.40 -2.50
N LEU A 509 -2.45 19.82 -1.64
CA LEU A 509 -2.25 21.00 -0.79
C LEU A 509 -1.11 20.80 0.23
N THR A 510 -0.86 19.60 0.73
CA THR A 510 0.27 19.36 1.65
C THR A 510 1.64 19.58 0.99
N GLU A 511 1.74 19.37 -0.33
CA GLU A 511 2.94 19.71 -1.09
C GLU A 511 3.11 21.23 -1.20
N VAL A 512 2.02 21.94 -1.47
CA VAL A 512 1.99 23.42 -1.50
C VAL A 512 2.34 23.98 -0.11
N LEU A 513 1.81 23.40 0.97
CA LEU A 513 2.13 23.79 2.34
C LEU A 513 3.62 23.70 2.62
N THR A 514 4.28 22.62 2.18
CA THR A 514 5.73 22.44 2.36
C THR A 514 6.51 23.57 1.68
N VAL A 515 6.09 23.97 0.47
CA VAL A 515 6.70 25.08 -0.28
C VAL A 515 6.43 26.42 0.40
N CYS A 516 5.20 26.71 0.84
CA CYS A 516 4.87 27.96 1.53
C CYS A 516 5.63 28.13 2.83
N VAL A 517 5.69 27.06 3.65
CA VAL A 517 6.35 27.09 4.94
C VAL A 517 7.87 27.22 4.81
N SER A 518 8.46 26.77 3.70
CA SER A 518 9.89 27.00 3.40
C SER A 518 10.26 28.47 3.25
N SER A 519 9.27 29.34 3.06
CA SER A 519 9.52 30.79 2.96
C SER A 519 9.73 31.45 4.33
N PHE A 520 9.10 30.95 5.39
CA PHE A 520 8.84 31.65 6.66
C PHE A 520 10.04 31.90 7.59
N SER A 521 11.23 32.22 7.08
CA SER A 521 12.41 32.55 7.90
C SER A 521 12.43 34.03 8.37
N VAL A 522 11.27 34.65 8.63
CA VAL A 522 11.16 36.11 8.81
C VAL A 522 10.32 36.48 10.03
N ASP A 523 10.63 37.64 10.62
CA ASP A 523 9.82 38.25 11.68
C ASP A 523 8.51 38.82 11.13
N GLY A 524 7.38 38.26 11.56
CA GLY A 524 6.05 38.69 11.15
C GLY A 524 5.65 40.05 11.71
N LYS A 525 6.21 40.48 12.85
CA LYS A 525 5.89 41.78 13.47
C LYS A 525 6.18 42.95 12.53
N LYS A 526 7.24 42.84 11.72
CA LYS A 526 7.66 43.85 10.74
C LYS A 526 6.63 44.11 9.65
N PHE A 527 5.64 43.23 9.49
CA PHE A 527 4.60 43.33 8.47
C PHE A 527 3.22 43.72 9.02
N ILE A 528 3.12 44.13 10.28
CA ILE A 528 1.89 44.70 10.85
C ILE A 528 1.79 46.18 10.43
N SER A 529 0.67 46.56 9.82
CA SER A 529 0.41 47.95 9.38
C SER A 529 0.37 48.89 10.60
N GLY A 530 1.12 50.00 10.55
CA GLY A 530 1.13 51.05 11.58
C GLY A 530 2.25 50.98 12.63
N LYS A 531 3.06 49.91 12.68
CA LYS A 531 4.23 49.82 13.60
C LYS A 531 5.59 49.86 12.90
N GLY A 532 5.61 49.94 11.57
CA GLY A 532 6.84 49.90 10.76
C GLY A 532 7.43 51.27 10.39
N ASP A 533 6.65 52.34 10.51
CA ASP A 533 7.02 53.70 10.05
C ASP A 533 7.00 54.77 11.18
N GLU A 534 6.67 54.41 12.44
CA GLU A 534 6.50 55.36 13.56
C GLU A 534 7.50 55.16 14.73
N LEU A 535 8.71 54.65 14.47
CA LEU A 535 9.76 54.65 15.49
C LEU A 535 10.74 55.79 15.19
N ASP A 536 10.83 56.72 16.15
CA ASP A 536 11.68 57.90 16.15
C ASP A 536 13.10 57.61 15.62
N ASP A 537 13.61 58.55 14.81
CA ASP A 537 14.77 58.45 13.91
C ASP A 537 16.13 58.03 14.53
N ASP A 538 16.25 57.82 15.84
CA ASP A 538 17.56 57.74 16.51
C ASP A 538 17.90 56.43 17.26
N GLU A 539 17.02 55.44 17.48
CA GLU A 539 17.37 54.26 18.31
C GLU A 539 17.30 52.84 17.73
N SER A 540 16.81 52.58 16.50
CA SER A 540 16.93 51.21 15.93
C SER A 540 16.81 51.06 14.40
N GLN A 541 17.76 51.59 13.63
CA GLN A 541 17.91 51.34 12.17
C GLN A 541 17.99 49.84 11.75
N GLY A 542 18.15 48.92 12.70
CA GLY A 542 18.14 47.47 12.43
C GLY A 542 16.75 46.86 12.25
N ASP A 543 15.68 47.53 12.71
CA ASP A 543 14.35 46.88 12.83
C ASP A 543 13.38 47.12 11.65
N SER A 544 13.74 47.95 10.67
CA SER A 544 12.88 48.27 9.54
C SER A 544 12.46 47.05 8.70
N ARG A 545 11.25 47.13 8.11
CA ARG A 545 10.65 46.06 7.29
C ARG A 545 11.48 45.76 6.05
N ASP A 546 12.19 46.74 5.52
CA ASP A 546 12.99 46.57 4.30
C ASP A 546 14.25 45.71 4.55
N ASN A 547 14.65 45.45 5.81
CA ASN A 547 15.67 44.45 6.19
C ASN A 547 15.19 42.99 6.18
N SER A 548 13.90 42.77 5.93
CA SER A 548 13.33 41.45 5.76
C SER A 548 13.61 40.87 4.37
N GLY A 549 13.61 39.54 4.27
CA GLY A 549 13.78 38.85 2.98
C GLY A 549 12.50 38.69 2.18
N GLU A 550 11.39 39.27 2.64
CA GLU A 550 10.06 39.08 2.08
C GLU A 550 9.38 40.43 1.81
N THR A 551 8.58 40.45 0.74
CA THR A 551 7.71 41.60 0.45
C THR A 551 6.43 41.47 1.27
N PHE A 552 5.86 42.60 1.70
CA PHE A 552 4.59 42.65 2.44
C PHE A 552 3.49 41.77 1.81
N LYS A 553 3.32 41.84 0.48
CA LYS A 553 2.35 41.02 -0.24
C LYS A 553 2.67 39.52 -0.20
N SER A 554 3.94 39.14 -0.40
CA SER A 554 4.32 37.73 -0.42
C SER A 554 4.21 37.09 0.96
N PHE A 555 4.53 37.83 2.03
CA PHE A 555 4.37 37.36 3.41
C PHE A 555 2.91 37.03 3.70
N TRP A 556 1.99 37.99 3.50
CA TRP A 556 0.57 37.79 3.81
C TRP A 556 -0.10 36.73 2.93
N VAL A 557 0.29 36.63 1.65
CA VAL A 557 -0.21 35.57 0.76
C VAL A 557 0.26 34.21 1.23
N SER A 558 1.57 34.01 1.48
CA SER A 558 2.10 32.71 1.93
C SER A 558 1.56 32.34 3.32
N PHE A 559 1.48 33.29 4.24
CA PHE A 559 0.92 33.11 5.59
C PHE A 559 -0.57 32.71 5.55
N GLY A 560 -1.39 33.47 4.82
CA GLY A 560 -2.81 33.19 4.66
C GLY A 560 -3.06 31.84 3.95
N LEU A 561 -2.24 31.52 2.94
CA LEU A 561 -2.32 30.25 2.22
C LEU A 561 -1.93 29.08 3.14
N ALA A 562 -0.84 29.18 3.91
CA ALA A 562 -0.43 28.14 4.86
C ALA A 562 -1.50 27.87 5.93
N LEU A 563 -2.05 28.91 6.55
CA LEU A 563 -3.15 28.77 7.52
C LEU A 563 -4.43 28.23 6.88
N GLY A 564 -4.77 28.69 5.66
CA GLY A 564 -5.91 28.20 4.90
C GLY A 564 -5.79 26.71 4.57
N ILE A 565 -4.60 26.24 4.19
CA ILE A 565 -4.34 24.81 3.97
C ILE A 565 -4.49 24.04 5.28
N LEU A 566 -3.88 24.50 6.38
CA LEU A 566 -3.99 23.80 7.67
C LEU A 566 -5.44 23.70 8.16
N LEU A 567 -6.22 24.78 8.01
CA LEU A 567 -7.65 24.77 8.30
C LEU A 567 -8.40 23.80 7.39
N TYR A 568 -8.09 23.78 6.10
CA TYR A 568 -8.67 22.82 5.15
C TYR A 568 -8.38 21.37 5.57
N LEU A 569 -7.12 21.04 5.86
CA LEU A 569 -6.71 19.70 6.31
C LEU A 569 -7.43 19.32 7.62
N PHE A 570 -7.54 20.25 8.56
CA PHE A 570 -8.29 20.04 9.80
C PHE A 570 -9.76 19.73 9.54
N LEU A 571 -10.45 20.54 8.73
CA LEU A 571 -11.87 20.36 8.42
C LEU A 571 -12.14 19.04 7.69
N ILE A 572 -11.29 18.70 6.71
CA ILE A 572 -11.43 17.45 5.95
C ILE A 572 -11.08 16.24 6.81
N ALA A 573 -10.05 16.31 7.67
CA ALA A 573 -9.78 15.25 8.63
C ALA A 573 -10.99 15.00 9.54
N CYS A 574 -11.56 16.05 10.14
CA CYS A 574 -12.78 15.95 10.94
C CYS A 574 -13.94 15.33 10.15
N LEU A 575 -14.16 15.76 8.91
CA LEU A 575 -15.21 15.23 8.04
C LEU A 575 -15.00 13.74 7.73
N VAL A 576 -13.76 13.32 7.45
CA VAL A 576 -13.40 11.91 7.25
C VAL A 576 -13.75 11.11 8.50
N TYR A 577 -13.32 11.53 9.68
CA TYR A 577 -13.64 10.79 10.92
C TYR A 577 -15.14 10.78 11.21
N LEU A 578 -15.88 11.86 10.92
CA LEU A 578 -17.34 11.88 11.11
C LEU A 578 -18.06 10.91 10.16
N LYS A 579 -17.71 10.89 8.87
CA LYS A 579 -18.35 10.03 7.87
C LYS A 579 -17.87 8.57 7.90
N ARG A 580 -16.63 8.32 8.33
CA ARG A 580 -15.97 6.99 8.28
C ARG A 580 -15.84 6.32 9.65
N ARG A 581 -16.42 6.87 10.72
CA ARG A 581 -16.34 6.31 12.09
C ARG A 581 -16.90 4.89 12.22
N HIS A 582 -17.93 4.55 11.43
CA HIS A 582 -18.67 3.31 11.61
C HIS A 582 -17.89 2.10 11.06
N LYS A 583 -17.96 0.97 11.76
CA LYS A 583 -17.27 -0.26 11.37
C LYS A 583 -18.18 -1.07 10.46
N PHE A 584 -17.87 -1.09 9.18
CA PHE A 584 -18.70 -1.77 8.16
C PHE A 584 -17.99 -2.95 7.48
N LEU A 585 -16.75 -3.27 7.88
CA LEU A 585 -15.99 -4.40 7.36
C LEU A 585 -15.61 -5.37 8.49
N PRO A 586 -15.53 -6.68 8.22
CA PRO A 586 -14.97 -7.64 9.16
C PRO A 586 -13.46 -7.47 9.34
N ARG A 587 -12.74 -7.05 8.28
CA ARG A 587 -11.29 -6.85 8.29
C ARG A 587 -10.84 -5.76 7.31
N GLN A 588 -9.58 -5.36 7.42
CA GLN A 588 -8.95 -4.40 6.53
C GLN A 588 -8.63 -5.06 5.16
N PRO A 589 -8.97 -4.44 4.02
CA PRO A 589 -8.73 -5.02 2.69
C PRO A 589 -7.30 -4.78 2.16
N GLY A 590 -6.31 -4.58 3.04
CA GLY A 590 -4.94 -4.17 2.66
C GLY A 590 -4.07 -5.27 2.05
N THR A 591 -4.50 -6.54 2.13
CA THR A 591 -3.74 -7.69 1.61
C THR A 591 -4.54 -8.49 0.60
N ILE A 592 -3.86 -9.14 -0.35
CA ILE A 592 -4.50 -10.02 -1.34
C ILE A 592 -5.26 -11.14 -0.63
N ALA A 593 -4.70 -11.72 0.43
CA ALA A 593 -5.37 -12.72 1.26
C ALA A 593 -6.70 -12.19 1.85
N SER A 594 -6.74 -10.93 2.28
CA SER A 594 -7.96 -10.35 2.83
C SER A 594 -9.04 -10.20 1.76
N VAL A 595 -8.66 -9.84 0.52
CA VAL A 595 -9.58 -9.74 -0.63
C VAL A 595 -10.05 -11.11 -1.10
N LEU A 596 -9.16 -12.11 -1.17
CA LEU A 596 -9.52 -13.50 -1.48
C LEU A 596 -10.54 -14.06 -0.47
N ALA A 597 -10.31 -13.80 0.82
CA ALA A 597 -11.26 -14.15 1.86
C ALA A 597 -12.60 -13.38 1.76
N PHE A 598 -12.66 -12.25 1.04
CA PHE A 598 -13.91 -11.48 0.88
C PHE A 598 -14.76 -12.03 -0.26
N ILE A 599 -14.14 -12.69 -1.23
CA ILE A 599 -14.80 -13.28 -2.39
C ILE A 599 -14.91 -14.81 -2.27
N HIS A 600 -14.45 -15.39 -1.15
CA HIS A 600 -14.55 -16.81 -0.88
C HIS A 600 -16.02 -17.25 -0.91
N GLN A 601 -16.29 -18.34 -1.64
CA GLN A 601 -17.63 -18.92 -1.92
C GLN A 601 -18.67 -18.01 -2.57
N SER A 602 -18.28 -16.82 -3.01
CA SER A 602 -19.13 -15.86 -3.72
C SER A 602 -19.62 -16.41 -5.07
N LYS A 603 -20.91 -16.24 -5.36
CA LYS A 603 -21.52 -16.65 -6.64
C LYS A 603 -21.05 -15.77 -7.79
N MET A 604 -20.70 -14.52 -7.50
CA MET A 604 -20.07 -13.58 -8.43
C MET A 604 -18.83 -14.17 -9.14
N LEU A 605 -18.08 -15.10 -8.51
CA LEU A 605 -16.88 -15.69 -9.09
C LEU A 605 -17.12 -16.42 -10.43
N VAL A 606 -18.34 -16.90 -10.66
CA VAL A 606 -18.72 -17.55 -11.93
C VAL A 606 -18.53 -16.60 -13.11
N ASP A 607 -18.88 -15.32 -12.92
CA ASP A 607 -18.75 -14.31 -13.97
C ASP A 607 -17.29 -13.99 -14.31
N PHE A 608 -16.35 -14.39 -13.44
CA PHE A 608 -14.92 -14.18 -13.62
C PHE A 608 -14.21 -15.38 -14.27
N VAL A 609 -14.91 -16.46 -14.60
CA VAL A 609 -14.32 -17.63 -15.28
C VAL A 609 -13.89 -17.24 -16.70
N ASN A 610 -12.66 -17.61 -17.10
CA ASN A 610 -12.04 -17.26 -18.39
C ASN A 610 -11.76 -15.75 -18.61
N THR A 611 -11.76 -14.95 -17.54
CA THR A 611 -11.51 -13.50 -17.64
C THR A 611 -10.08 -13.10 -17.24
N GLU A 612 -9.20 -14.05 -16.96
CA GLU A 612 -7.81 -13.84 -16.50
C GLU A 612 -6.92 -13.08 -17.50
N THR A 613 -7.27 -13.14 -18.79
CA THR A 613 -6.53 -12.46 -19.86
C THR A 613 -7.05 -11.05 -20.14
N PHE A 614 -8.16 -10.64 -19.52
CA PHE A 614 -8.79 -9.35 -19.81
C PHE A 614 -7.95 -8.20 -19.24
N ASN A 615 -7.84 -7.12 -20.03
CA ASN A 615 -7.33 -5.85 -19.53
C ASN A 615 -8.41 -5.15 -18.68
N SER A 616 -8.04 -4.24 -17.78
CA SER A 616 -8.97 -3.56 -16.86
C SER A 616 -10.13 -2.85 -17.58
N LYS A 617 -9.88 -2.27 -18.77
CA LYS A 617 -10.94 -1.66 -19.59
C LYS A 617 -11.93 -2.69 -20.15
N GLN A 618 -11.41 -3.82 -20.65
CA GLN A 618 -12.22 -4.92 -21.18
C GLN A 618 -13.05 -5.56 -20.06
N MET A 619 -12.43 -5.80 -18.89
CA MET A 619 -13.11 -6.28 -17.69
C MET A 619 -14.27 -5.37 -17.29
N THR A 620 -14.03 -4.06 -17.25
CA THR A 620 -15.07 -3.08 -16.89
C THR A 620 -16.23 -3.10 -17.90
N GLN A 621 -15.94 -3.14 -19.20
CA GLN A 621 -16.96 -3.24 -20.24
C GLN A 621 -17.73 -4.56 -20.21
N TYR A 622 -17.06 -5.67 -19.87
CA TYR A 622 -17.69 -6.97 -19.73
C TYR A 622 -18.67 -6.98 -18.55
N LEU A 623 -18.23 -6.51 -17.37
CA LEU A 623 -19.07 -6.46 -16.17
C LEU A 623 -20.25 -5.47 -16.32
N GLU A 624 -20.10 -4.38 -17.07
CA GLU A 624 -21.19 -3.45 -17.37
C GLU A 624 -22.29 -4.04 -18.27
N ARG A 625 -21.97 -5.08 -19.05
CA ARG A 625 -22.98 -5.78 -19.87
C ARG A 625 -23.84 -6.73 -19.05
N LEU A 626 -23.37 -7.13 -17.86
CA LEU A 626 -24.12 -7.99 -16.96
C LEU A 626 -25.16 -7.14 -16.21
N PRO A 627 -26.46 -7.51 -16.21
CA PRO A 627 -27.51 -6.79 -15.48
C PRO A 627 -27.47 -7.15 -13.98
N LYS A 628 -26.28 -7.12 -13.37
CA LYS A 628 -26.05 -7.52 -11.99
C LYS A 628 -25.60 -6.33 -11.15
N THR A 629 -25.95 -6.36 -9.87
CA THR A 629 -25.44 -5.41 -8.88
C THR A 629 -24.78 -6.19 -7.76
N TYR A 630 -23.86 -5.54 -7.04
CA TYR A 630 -23.03 -6.20 -6.05
C TYR A 630 -23.15 -5.53 -4.69
N ALA A 631 -22.97 -6.30 -3.63
CA ALA A 631 -23.01 -5.78 -2.27
C ALA A 631 -21.99 -6.50 -1.37
N LEU A 632 -21.69 -5.87 -0.24
CA LEU A 632 -20.92 -6.48 0.84
C LEU A 632 -21.85 -6.82 2.01
N GLY A 633 -21.91 -8.10 2.37
CA GLY A 633 -22.79 -8.60 3.43
C GLY A 633 -22.78 -10.12 3.55
N TRP A 634 -23.82 -10.65 4.19
CA TRP A 634 -24.07 -12.08 4.31
C TRP A 634 -24.79 -12.59 3.07
N PHE A 635 -24.31 -13.67 2.48
CA PHE A 635 -24.91 -14.30 1.31
C PHE A 635 -24.87 -15.83 1.47
N SER A 636 -25.76 -16.53 0.76
CA SER A 636 -25.71 -17.99 0.69
C SER A 636 -24.68 -18.37 -0.37
N GLY A 637 -23.59 -18.99 0.07
CA GLY A 637 -22.46 -19.38 -0.78
C GLY A 637 -22.78 -20.56 -1.69
N ARG A 638 -21.79 -20.92 -2.51
CA ARG A 638 -21.89 -22.03 -3.47
C ARG A 638 -21.98 -23.41 -2.79
N ASP A 639 -21.48 -23.55 -1.58
CA ASP A 639 -21.58 -24.75 -0.73
C ASP A 639 -22.91 -24.85 0.03
N GLY A 640 -23.79 -23.86 -0.13
CA GLY A 640 -25.07 -23.80 0.57
C GLY A 640 -24.97 -23.26 2.01
N GLU A 641 -23.77 -22.95 2.50
CA GLU A 641 -23.58 -22.31 3.80
C GLU A 641 -23.67 -20.78 3.71
N ASP A 642 -23.86 -20.11 4.85
CA ASP A 642 -23.92 -18.65 4.92
C ASP A 642 -22.51 -18.08 5.08
N HIS A 643 -22.08 -17.25 4.12
CA HIS A 643 -20.77 -16.60 4.12
C HIS A 643 -20.90 -15.08 4.20
N CYS A 644 -19.84 -14.42 4.68
CA CYS A 644 -19.77 -12.96 4.78
C CYS A 644 -18.69 -12.42 3.84
N GLY A 645 -19.09 -11.61 2.85
CA GLY A 645 -18.16 -11.14 1.84
C GLY A 645 -18.80 -10.23 0.79
N VAL A 646 -18.18 -10.17 -0.39
CA VAL A 646 -18.66 -9.45 -1.57
C VAL A 646 -19.32 -10.46 -2.50
N ASP A 647 -20.59 -10.27 -2.82
CA ASP A 647 -21.33 -11.12 -3.76
C ASP A 647 -22.33 -10.32 -4.60
N GLU A 648 -22.93 -10.98 -5.58
CA GLU A 648 -24.06 -10.47 -6.35
C GLU A 648 -25.33 -10.31 -5.47
N GLU A 649 -26.15 -9.31 -5.77
CA GLU A 649 -27.44 -9.12 -5.12
C GLU A 649 -28.50 -10.10 -5.66
N GLU A 650 -29.45 -10.58 -4.85
CA GLU A 650 -29.75 -10.17 -3.46
C GLU A 650 -28.94 -10.91 -2.40
N ILE A 651 -28.39 -10.16 -1.43
CA ILE A 651 -27.71 -10.69 -0.23
C ILE A 651 -28.71 -10.99 0.90
N LEU A 652 -28.39 -11.93 1.79
CA LEU A 652 -29.22 -12.32 2.94
C LEU A 652 -29.37 -11.19 3.96
N ALA A 653 -28.26 -10.53 4.32
CA ALA A 653 -28.25 -9.45 5.30
C ALA A 653 -27.03 -8.53 5.17
N GLU A 654 -27.16 -7.30 5.64
CA GLU A 654 -26.04 -6.37 5.74
C GLU A 654 -25.05 -6.82 6.82
N TYR A 655 -23.75 -6.59 6.60
CA TYR A 655 -22.75 -6.85 7.62
C TYR A 655 -22.83 -5.83 8.77
N GLN A 656 -23.10 -6.32 9.98
CA GLN A 656 -23.03 -5.52 11.20
C GLN A 656 -21.87 -5.99 12.07
N HIS A 657 -20.95 -5.06 12.41
CA HIS A 657 -19.76 -5.41 13.17
C HIS A 657 -20.10 -5.85 14.60
N GLY A 658 -19.67 -7.06 14.96
CA GLY A 658 -19.86 -7.62 16.30
C GLY A 658 -21.18 -8.38 16.48
N VAL A 659 -22.03 -8.44 15.46
CA VAL A 659 -23.22 -9.30 15.42
C VAL A 659 -22.90 -10.56 14.65
N ASP A 660 -23.19 -11.72 15.23
CA ASP A 660 -23.00 -13.01 14.59
C ASP A 660 -24.32 -13.41 13.92
N TRP A 661 -24.39 -13.22 12.59
CA TRP A 661 -25.60 -13.48 11.80
C TRP A 661 -26.11 -14.91 11.94
N THR A 662 -25.18 -15.86 12.05
CA THR A 662 -25.48 -17.29 12.21
C THR A 662 -26.32 -17.56 13.47
N LYS A 663 -26.20 -16.70 14.49
CA LYS A 663 -26.97 -16.81 15.75
C LYS A 663 -28.31 -16.10 15.69
N SER A 664 -28.48 -15.10 14.83
CA SER A 664 -29.75 -14.38 14.65
C SER A 664 -30.72 -15.09 13.71
N ARG A 665 -30.24 -16.03 12.88
CA ARG A 665 -31.08 -16.83 11.99
C ARG A 665 -31.73 -17.97 12.78
N LEU A 666 -33.06 -18.00 12.81
CA LEU A 666 -33.81 -19.20 13.19
C LEU A 666 -33.58 -20.26 12.10
N LEU A 667 -32.60 -21.14 12.31
CA LEU A 667 -32.49 -22.37 11.53
C LEU A 667 -33.80 -23.13 11.72
N GLY A 668 -34.48 -23.49 10.62
CA GLY A 668 -35.80 -24.13 10.61
C GLY A 668 -35.90 -25.51 11.29
N GLY A 669 -34.96 -25.86 12.17
CA GLY A 669 -34.94 -27.07 12.99
C GLY A 669 -34.50 -26.84 14.45
N HIS A 670 -34.35 -25.60 14.91
CA HIS A 670 -34.10 -25.29 16.34
C HIS A 670 -35.37 -24.76 17.00
N ILE A 671 -36.31 -25.68 17.25
CA ILE A 671 -37.40 -25.48 18.20
C ILE A 671 -36.76 -25.53 19.59
N GLY A 672 -36.51 -24.37 20.23
CA GLY A 672 -35.98 -24.43 21.59
C GLY A 672 -35.55 -23.15 22.31
N THR A 673 -35.61 -21.94 21.73
CA THR A 673 -35.25 -20.73 22.49
C THR A 673 -36.33 -19.65 22.37
N TRP A 674 -37.44 -19.89 23.09
CA TRP A 674 -38.49 -18.90 23.39
C TRP A 674 -38.30 -18.24 24.77
N GLU A 675 -37.09 -18.23 25.31
CA GLU A 675 -36.81 -17.58 26.59
C GLU A 675 -35.85 -16.41 26.36
N HIS A 676 -36.42 -15.25 26.07
CA HIS A 676 -36.00 -13.90 26.47
C HIS A 676 -36.64 -12.87 25.53
N TYR A 677 -37.93 -12.61 25.76
CA TYR A 677 -38.56 -11.32 25.48
C TYR A 677 -38.55 -10.48 26.74
#